data_AF-A0A7X7KWG8-F1
#
_entry.id   AF-A0A7X7KWG8-F1
#
_cell.length_a   1.000
_cell.length_b   1.000
_cell.length_c   1.000
_cell.angle_alpha   90.00
_cell.angle_beta   90.00
_cell.angle_gamma   90.00
#
_symmetry.space_group_name_H-M   'P 1'
#
loop_
_entity.id
_entity.type
_entity.pdbx_description
1 polymer ?
#
loop_
_entity_poly.entity_id
_entity_poly.type
_entity_poly.pdbx_seq_one_letter_code
_entity_poly.pdbx_strand_id
1 'polypeptide(L)'
;MTMRLLRLAGLAFLALAFVRSADAQTNVFLMPALFPRHLQLAETFKRQLRQQDFSAMEQTCRAGVALLPDDPTWRYNLACTLARQARQQEALDALGEAIDRGFRDVRMITGDPDLATLRRLRRFRELLDRAGALQGRPAAGQAPLAPAPVTDHALVSASNTTWNFDIGCFQTFFTFPKRPPADTPLPSNRWVRLPGPAGEALRRWQAEGTAAGNAGDLYDNRDDGHSTLNLALFPELRPIRYDAPARAARVATGLSRFSFNGIPVLGNSSTANRTGPFWRSNARQAYADGHAMLLLSLQYLRNQHYVYPQHQDYREEVQGDTFPANTPYLTIAPGSSYTDRPLLEAFAAALAALRPEVKAELVRQGMLMPTLQMLLRMSQKDVRERADYLTPKAHPVVFSGATLDAARLVAQAHDLRTNALPPFAAIRMLEETPALAGRDFFDLATSESLFDSPAAIARIARGMDYTRRFALDGRGSRNPVTSRMKAHWVLLQGDPAKVRIRPRVGETLVADIEIDYHGGGFTNAAARMRTSRVDIALIVDNDAHFSPPAYFTVYYLNNEIRTYSDSRQILSVDYGGAAHRYTDPMISWPRRWRDDYIYDGQGRLLGWTRLREERREDFAWDGARILTRDDGGRPLTARVVSYLPREGRDPQDAPTLEVLPIDTDRVRTYVYDSDDDPVGAVARETIQPATGD
;
A
#
# COMPACT_ATOMS: atom_id res chain seq x y z
N MET A 1 44.17 -23.63 45.48
CA MET A 1 45.19 -22.55 45.58
C MET A 1 45.08 -21.72 44.31
N THR A 2 44.35 -20.60 44.37
CA THR A 2 44.84 -19.22 44.64
C THR A 2 45.01 -18.46 43.32
N MET A 3 44.06 -17.55 43.03
CA MET A 3 44.23 -16.09 43.10
C MET A 3 44.93 -15.53 41.86
N ARG A 4 44.24 -14.80 40.96
CA ARG A 4 44.01 -13.32 40.99
C ARG A 4 44.62 -12.77 39.67
N LEU A 5 44.11 -11.79 38.90
CA LEU A 5 43.20 -10.68 39.13
C LEU A 5 43.00 -9.84 37.82
N LEU A 6 41.83 -9.18 37.71
CA LEU A 6 41.52 -7.85 37.08
C LEU A 6 41.61 -7.72 35.54
N ARG A 7 40.74 -7.02 34.81
CA ARG A 7 39.77 -5.88 34.99
C ARG A 7 38.93 -5.84 33.68
N LEU A 8 37.73 -5.30 33.50
CA LEU A 8 36.83 -4.38 34.21
C LEU A 8 35.49 -4.51 33.46
N ALA A 9 34.40 -4.91 34.12
CA ALA A 9 33.03 -4.76 33.64
C ALA A 9 32.33 -3.70 34.49
N GLY A 10 31.46 -2.94 33.83
CA GLY A 10 30.98 -1.63 34.24
C GLY A 10 30.26 -1.56 35.58
N LEU A 11 30.56 -0.48 36.30
CA LEU A 11 29.81 0.05 37.41
C LEU A 11 28.85 1.13 36.88
N ALA A 12 27.65 1.14 37.46
CA ALA A 12 26.64 2.21 37.43
C ALA A 12 25.73 2.22 36.18
N PHE A 13 24.39 2.28 36.28
CA PHE A 13 23.53 2.85 37.31
C PHE A 13 22.25 2.02 37.47
N LEU A 14 21.92 1.71 38.72
CA LEU A 14 20.53 1.59 39.14
C LEU A 14 19.88 2.96 38.95
N ALA A 15 18.99 3.07 37.97
CA ALA A 15 17.94 4.08 37.96
C ALA A 15 16.62 3.32 37.83
N LEU A 16 16.18 2.74 38.94
CA LEU A 16 14.75 2.59 39.20
C LEU A 16 14.18 4.02 39.25
N ALA A 17 13.73 4.52 38.11
CA ALA A 17 12.69 5.53 38.09
C ALA A 17 11.37 4.80 37.85
N PHE A 18 10.84 4.19 38.91
CA PHE A 18 9.39 4.12 39.06
C PHE A 18 8.91 5.55 39.29
N VAL A 19 8.66 6.24 38.18
CA VAL A 19 7.61 7.24 38.13
C VAL A 19 6.57 6.61 37.21
N ARG A 20 5.66 5.83 37.81
CA ARG A 20 4.29 5.79 37.30
C ARG A 20 3.82 7.24 37.44
N SER A 21 4.04 8.05 36.41
CA SER A 21 3.23 9.24 36.26
C SER A 21 1.81 8.73 36.15
N ALA A 22 0.95 9.20 37.05
CA ALA A 22 -0.47 9.25 36.75
C ALA A 22 -0.60 9.81 35.31
N ASP A 23 -1.40 9.13 34.49
CA ASP A 23 -1.66 9.41 33.07
C ASP A 23 -0.50 9.22 32.08
N ALA A 24 -0.20 7.96 31.73
CA ALA A 24 0.41 7.64 30.43
C ALA A 24 -0.66 7.04 29.50
N GLN A 25 -1.61 7.88 29.08
CA GLN A 25 -2.52 7.56 27.98
C GLN A 25 -1.66 7.25 26.75
N THR A 26 -1.95 6.15 26.04
CA THR A 26 -1.27 5.86 24.78
C THR A 26 -1.60 6.96 23.77
N ASN A 27 -0.63 7.86 23.52
CA ASN A 27 -0.73 8.90 22.50
C ASN A 27 -1.04 8.23 21.15
N VAL A 28 -2.17 8.57 20.53
CA VAL A 28 -2.64 7.99 19.26
C VAL A 28 -1.56 8.05 18.18
N PHE A 29 -0.70 9.08 18.20
CA PHE A 29 0.36 9.25 17.21
C PHE A 29 1.50 8.22 17.33
N LEU A 30 1.54 7.40 18.38
CA LEU A 30 2.46 6.26 18.51
C LEU A 30 1.94 4.99 17.82
N MET A 31 0.66 4.94 17.44
CA MET A 31 0.04 3.75 16.84
C MET A 31 0.73 3.23 15.57
N PRO A 32 1.27 4.06 14.65
CA PRO A 32 2.00 3.54 13.49
C PRO A 32 3.16 2.61 13.83
N ALA A 33 3.85 2.85 14.96
CA ALA A 33 4.96 2.00 15.39
C ALA A 33 4.48 0.66 15.98
N LEU A 34 3.29 0.65 16.58
CA LEU A 34 2.67 -0.54 17.19
C LEU A 34 1.90 -1.38 16.18
N PHE A 35 1.45 -0.77 15.09
CA PHE A 35 0.53 -1.36 14.13
C PHE A 35 1.03 -2.66 13.45
N PRO A 36 2.30 -2.78 13.01
CA PRO A 36 2.78 -4.03 12.41
C PRO A 36 2.68 -5.23 13.36
N ARG A 37 3.01 -5.03 14.64
CA ARG A 37 2.88 -6.07 15.66
C ARG A 37 1.42 -6.38 15.96
N HIS A 38 0.55 -5.37 15.96
CA HIS A 38 -0.90 -5.57 16.09
C HIS A 38 -1.44 -6.48 14.97
N LEU A 39 -1.10 -6.20 13.70
CA LEU A 39 -1.54 -7.01 12.56
C LEU A 39 -1.08 -8.47 12.67
N GLN A 40 0.18 -8.68 13.09
CA GLN A 40 0.72 -10.03 13.30
C GLN A 40 -0.07 -10.81 14.38
N LEU A 41 -0.41 -10.14 15.49
CA LEU A 41 -1.22 -10.74 16.55
C LEU A 41 -2.66 -11.00 16.08
N ALA A 42 -3.27 -10.08 15.33
CA ALA A 42 -4.62 -10.24 14.81
C ALA A 42 -4.73 -11.43 13.84
N GLU A 43 -3.78 -11.59 12.91
CA GLU A 43 -3.74 -12.75 12.00
C GLU A 43 -3.49 -14.07 12.74
N THR A 44 -2.61 -14.04 13.75
CA THR A 44 -2.37 -15.20 14.62
C THR A 44 -3.63 -15.59 15.38
N PHE A 45 -4.34 -14.62 15.96
CA PHE A 45 -5.60 -14.83 16.67
C PHE A 45 -6.66 -15.44 15.75
N LYS A 46 -6.86 -14.89 14.54
CA LYS A 46 -7.82 -15.43 13.56
C LYS A 46 -7.50 -16.87 13.18
N ARG A 47 -6.22 -17.22 13.01
CA ARG A 47 -5.79 -18.60 12.70
C ARG A 47 -6.11 -19.55 13.85
N GLN A 48 -5.78 -19.17 15.09
CA GLN A 48 -6.04 -19.98 16.28
C GLN A 48 -7.55 -20.14 16.54
N LEU A 49 -8.34 -19.09 16.29
CA LEU A 49 -9.80 -19.15 16.38
C LEU A 49 -10.39 -20.18 15.41
N ARG A 50 -9.91 -20.23 14.15
CA ARG A 50 -10.33 -21.26 13.18
C ARG A 50 -9.97 -22.68 13.64
N GLN A 51 -8.88 -22.82 14.39
CA GLN A 51 -8.42 -24.09 14.95
C GLN A 51 -9.07 -24.42 16.30
N GLN A 52 -9.84 -23.48 16.87
CA GLN A 52 -10.40 -23.56 18.23
C GLN A 52 -9.35 -23.79 19.33
N ASP A 53 -8.11 -23.32 19.13
CA ASP A 53 -7.04 -23.42 20.12
C ASP A 53 -7.12 -22.27 21.13
N PHE A 54 -8.03 -22.39 22.10
CA PHE A 54 -8.30 -21.34 23.08
C PHE A 54 -7.10 -21.04 24.00
N SER A 55 -6.19 -22.01 24.21
CA SER A 55 -4.98 -21.79 25.02
C SER A 55 -3.99 -20.89 24.29
N ALA A 56 -3.74 -21.17 23.01
CA ALA A 56 -2.88 -20.32 22.19
C ALA A 56 -3.52 -18.95 21.92
N MET A 57 -4.85 -18.89 21.75
CA MET A 57 -5.59 -17.61 21.66
C MET A 57 -5.39 -16.74 22.89
N GLU A 58 -5.42 -17.32 24.10
CA GLU A 58 -5.21 -16.56 25.33
C GLU A 58 -3.83 -15.90 25.34
N GLN A 59 -2.78 -16.63 24.95
CA GLN A 59 -1.42 -16.07 24.87
C GLN A 59 -1.36 -14.89 23.89
N THR A 60 -2.00 -15.03 22.72
CA THR A 60 -2.12 -13.95 21.74
C THR A 60 -2.89 -12.75 22.28
N CYS A 61 -4.01 -12.97 22.96
CA CYS A 61 -4.80 -11.91 23.58
C CYS A 61 -4.00 -11.16 24.67
N ARG A 62 -3.27 -11.88 25.52
CA ARG A 62 -2.41 -11.26 26.55
C ARG A 62 -1.27 -10.45 25.92
N ALA A 63 -0.67 -10.94 24.85
CA ALA A 63 0.31 -10.17 24.08
C ALA A 63 -0.30 -8.91 23.43
N GLY A 64 -1.55 -8.99 22.95
CA GLY A 64 -2.31 -7.84 22.44
C GLY A 64 -2.60 -6.80 23.52
N VAL A 65 -3.04 -7.25 24.70
CA VAL A 65 -3.26 -6.38 25.88
C VAL A 65 -1.95 -5.71 26.34
N ALA A 66 -0.82 -6.41 26.28
CA ALA A 66 0.48 -5.84 26.61
C ALA A 66 0.96 -4.82 25.57
N LEU A 67 0.68 -5.06 24.28
CA LEU A 67 1.02 -4.15 23.18
C LEU A 67 0.17 -2.87 23.21
N LEU A 68 -1.14 -3.02 23.48
CA LEU A 68 -2.13 -1.94 23.47
C LEU A 68 -2.85 -1.91 24.82
N PRO A 69 -2.18 -1.40 25.88
CA PRO A 69 -2.71 -1.44 27.23
C PRO A 69 -3.96 -0.60 27.42
N ASP A 70 -4.29 0.34 26.54
CA ASP A 70 -5.53 1.13 26.60
C ASP A 70 -6.62 0.65 25.64
N ASP A 71 -6.32 -0.31 24.75
CA ASP A 71 -7.31 -0.81 23.80
C ASP A 71 -8.34 -1.70 24.53
N PRO A 72 -9.65 -1.41 24.37
CA PRO A 72 -10.71 -2.25 24.91
C PRO A 72 -10.86 -3.59 24.17
N THR A 73 -10.50 -3.65 22.89
CA THR A 73 -10.80 -4.78 22.00
C THR A 73 -10.03 -6.04 22.37
N TRP A 74 -8.70 -5.93 22.58
CA TRP A 74 -7.89 -7.07 23.03
C TRP A 74 -8.32 -7.62 24.38
N ARG A 75 -8.80 -6.77 25.29
CA ARG A 75 -9.34 -7.20 26.59
C ARG A 75 -10.68 -7.90 26.46
N TYR A 76 -11.55 -7.40 25.60
CA TYR A 76 -12.81 -8.07 25.30
C TYR A 76 -12.58 -9.46 24.69
N ASN A 77 -11.66 -9.56 23.71
CA ASN A 77 -11.26 -10.84 23.13
C ASN A 77 -10.64 -11.78 24.17
N LEU A 78 -9.86 -11.26 25.11
CA LEU A 78 -9.34 -12.03 26.24
C LEU A 78 -10.48 -12.56 27.13
N ALA A 79 -11.47 -11.72 27.46
CA ALA A 79 -12.64 -12.13 28.24
C ALA A 79 -13.42 -13.25 27.57
N CYS A 80 -13.68 -13.13 26.26
CA CYS A 80 -14.33 -14.17 25.46
C CYS A 80 -13.52 -15.47 25.48
N THR A 81 -12.21 -15.39 25.22
CA THR A 81 -11.31 -16.54 25.22
C THR A 81 -11.25 -17.25 26.57
N LEU A 82 -11.24 -16.52 27.69
CA LEU A 82 -11.26 -17.07 29.04
C LEU A 82 -12.62 -17.72 29.39
N ALA A 83 -13.72 -17.13 28.95
CA ALA A 83 -15.06 -17.69 29.14
C ALA A 83 -15.22 -19.04 28.42
N ARG A 84 -14.64 -19.18 27.22
CA ARG A 84 -14.58 -20.44 26.46
C ARG A 84 -13.75 -21.53 27.14
N GLN A 85 -12.79 -21.15 27.96
CA GLN A 85 -12.01 -22.06 28.80
C GLN A 85 -12.64 -22.31 30.18
N ALA A 86 -13.90 -21.91 30.39
CA ALA A 86 -14.62 -22.03 31.67
C ALA A 86 -13.96 -21.28 32.85
N ARG A 87 -13.06 -20.32 32.59
CA ARG A 87 -12.39 -19.49 33.61
C ARG A 87 -13.21 -18.24 33.93
N GLN A 88 -14.39 -18.47 34.52
CA GLN A 88 -15.44 -17.46 34.67
C GLN A 88 -15.00 -16.18 35.41
N GLN A 89 -14.25 -16.33 36.51
CA GLN A 89 -13.83 -15.19 37.32
C GLN A 89 -12.89 -14.26 36.55
N GLU A 90 -11.88 -14.84 35.90
CA GLU A 90 -10.91 -14.08 35.10
C GLU A 90 -11.56 -13.47 33.84
N ALA A 91 -12.53 -14.17 33.24
CA ALA A 91 -13.31 -13.63 32.13
C ALA A 91 -14.11 -12.38 32.55
N LEU A 92 -14.73 -12.41 33.74
CA LEU A 92 -15.45 -11.25 34.29
C LEU A 92 -14.49 -10.11 34.67
N ASP A 93 -13.29 -10.41 35.17
CA ASP A 93 -12.25 -9.40 35.43
C ASP A 93 -11.83 -8.71 34.12
N ALA A 94 -11.49 -9.48 33.09
CA ALA A 94 -11.10 -8.96 31.78
C ALA A 94 -12.23 -8.17 31.10
N LEU A 95 -13.48 -8.62 31.20
CA LEU A 95 -14.65 -7.91 30.68
C LEU A 95 -14.86 -6.58 31.41
N GLY A 96 -14.68 -6.56 32.74
CA GLY A 96 -14.74 -5.34 33.54
C GLY A 96 -13.70 -4.32 33.10
N GLU A 97 -12.46 -4.74 32.88
CA GLU A 97 -11.42 -3.86 32.33
C GLU A 97 -11.74 -3.37 30.92
N ALA A 98 -12.27 -4.24 30.05
CA ALA A 98 -12.68 -3.86 28.70
C ALA A 98 -13.75 -2.75 28.73
N ILE A 99 -14.75 -2.88 29.60
CA ILE A 99 -15.82 -1.88 29.81
C ILE A 99 -15.23 -0.55 30.28
N ASP A 100 -14.30 -0.59 31.23
CA ASP A 100 -13.67 0.62 31.76
C ASP A 100 -12.90 1.39 30.69
N ARG A 101 -12.31 0.65 29.73
CA ARG A 101 -11.55 1.18 28.60
C ARG A 101 -12.39 1.51 27.37
N GLY A 102 -13.70 1.29 27.42
CA GLY A 102 -14.63 1.77 26.38
C GLY A 102 -15.39 0.70 25.62
N PHE A 103 -15.20 -0.60 25.90
CA PHE A 103 -16.05 -1.66 25.33
C PHE A 103 -17.43 -1.68 26.00
N ARG A 104 -18.33 -0.79 25.57
CA ARG A 104 -19.59 -0.49 26.30
C ARG A 104 -20.86 -0.77 25.50
N ASP A 105 -20.75 -1.49 24.39
CA ASP A 105 -21.93 -1.94 23.64
C ASP A 105 -22.63 -3.08 24.38
N VAL A 106 -23.64 -2.72 25.19
CA VAL A 106 -24.43 -3.66 25.98
C VAL A 106 -25.09 -4.73 25.11
N ARG A 107 -25.54 -4.38 23.89
CA ARG A 107 -26.20 -5.33 22.98
C ARG A 107 -25.19 -6.36 22.48
N MET A 108 -24.00 -5.90 22.08
CA MET A 108 -22.90 -6.77 21.66
C MET A 108 -22.49 -7.73 22.78
N ILE A 109 -22.20 -7.21 23.99
CA ILE A 109 -21.77 -8.01 25.13
C ILE A 109 -22.84 -9.04 25.53
N THR A 110 -24.12 -8.64 25.52
CA THR A 110 -25.23 -9.53 25.90
C THR A 110 -25.45 -10.63 24.86
N GLY A 111 -25.34 -10.29 23.57
CA GLY A 111 -25.57 -11.20 22.45
C GLY A 111 -24.45 -12.19 22.20
N ASP A 112 -23.23 -11.90 22.66
CA ASP A 112 -22.03 -12.69 22.36
C ASP A 112 -22.15 -14.14 22.87
N PRO A 113 -22.10 -15.16 21.99
CA PRO A 113 -22.19 -16.57 22.37
C PRO A 113 -20.98 -17.04 23.19
N ASP A 114 -19.81 -16.42 23.05
CA ASP A 114 -18.61 -16.83 23.79
C ASP A 114 -18.71 -16.48 25.28
N LEU A 115 -19.55 -15.50 25.63
CA LEU A 115 -19.84 -15.10 27.01
C LEU A 115 -21.07 -15.80 27.61
N ALA A 116 -21.68 -16.77 26.92
CA ALA A 116 -22.93 -17.41 27.34
C ALA A 116 -22.84 -18.03 28.75
N THR A 117 -21.68 -18.58 29.12
CA THR A 117 -21.42 -19.18 30.44
C THR A 117 -21.46 -18.17 31.59
N LEU A 118 -21.27 -16.87 31.30
CA LEU A 118 -21.24 -15.80 32.30
C LEU A 118 -22.63 -15.22 32.61
N ARG A 119 -23.60 -15.36 31.70
CA ARG A 119 -24.89 -14.65 31.74
C ARG A 119 -25.72 -14.88 33.01
N ARG A 120 -25.56 -16.04 33.66
CA ARG A 120 -26.28 -16.38 34.91
C ARG A 120 -25.65 -15.73 36.15
N LEU A 121 -24.40 -15.28 36.05
CA LEU A 121 -23.64 -14.73 37.17
C LEU A 121 -24.13 -13.32 37.51
N ARG A 122 -24.28 -13.02 38.80
CA ARG A 122 -24.68 -11.69 39.29
C ARG A 122 -23.74 -10.59 38.77
N ARG A 123 -22.44 -10.85 38.83
CA ARG A 123 -21.40 -9.92 38.38
C ARG A 123 -21.47 -9.57 36.90
N PHE A 124 -21.95 -10.48 36.05
CA PHE A 124 -22.16 -10.18 34.62
C PHE A 124 -23.25 -9.12 34.43
N ARG A 125 -24.36 -9.21 35.18
CA ARG A 125 -25.43 -8.20 35.18
C ARG A 125 -24.93 -6.84 35.65
N GLU A 126 -24.14 -6.82 36.73
CA GLU A 126 -23.51 -5.59 37.24
C GLU A 126 -22.57 -4.94 36.21
N LEU A 127 -21.84 -5.74 35.44
CA LEU A 127 -20.99 -5.24 34.35
C LEU A 127 -21.82 -4.67 33.19
N LEU A 128 -22.96 -5.26 32.83
CA LEU A 128 -23.87 -4.70 31.82
C LEU A 128 -24.48 -3.36 32.28
N ASP A 129 -24.92 -3.28 33.54
CA ASP A 129 -25.43 -2.03 34.13
C ASP A 129 -24.36 -0.95 34.11
N ARG A 130 -23.11 -1.31 34.46
CA ARG A 130 -21.95 -0.42 34.40
C ARG A 130 -21.66 0.03 32.97
N ALA A 131 -21.67 -0.88 32.00
CA ALA A 131 -21.46 -0.57 30.59
C ALA A 131 -22.52 0.40 30.07
N GLY A 132 -23.80 0.17 30.39
CA GLY A 132 -24.91 1.06 30.04
C GLY A 132 -24.77 2.45 30.69
N ALA A 133 -24.44 2.51 31.98
CA ALA A 133 -24.23 3.78 32.69
C ALA A 133 -23.05 4.61 32.14
N LEU A 134 -22.04 3.93 31.59
CA LEU A 134 -20.85 4.53 30.99
C LEU A 134 -20.97 4.74 29.48
N GLN A 135 -22.07 4.34 28.84
CA GLN A 135 -22.24 4.41 27.40
C GLN A 135 -22.12 5.87 26.91
N GLY A 136 -21.38 6.07 25.82
CA GLY A 136 -21.13 7.40 25.23
C GLY A 136 -20.18 8.30 26.03
N ARG A 137 -19.73 7.90 27.23
CA ARG A 137 -18.71 8.62 27.99
C ARG A 137 -17.31 8.21 27.52
N PRO A 138 -16.31 9.10 27.53
CA PRO A 138 -14.91 8.70 27.31
C PRO A 138 -14.43 7.67 28.35
N ALA A 139 -13.35 6.95 28.04
CA ALA A 139 -12.64 6.18 29.07
C ALA A 139 -11.93 7.12 30.05
N ALA A 140 -11.71 6.68 31.28
CA ALA A 140 -11.01 7.49 32.28
C ALA A 140 -9.61 7.90 31.75
N GLY A 141 -9.27 9.18 31.86
CA GLY A 141 -8.02 9.73 31.34
C GLY A 141 -7.99 9.98 29.82
N GLN A 142 -9.08 9.71 29.09
CA GLN A 142 -9.17 10.04 27.66
C GLN A 142 -10.03 11.27 27.44
N ALA A 143 -9.47 12.30 26.78
CA ALA A 143 -10.25 13.41 26.27
C ALA A 143 -11.29 12.90 25.24
N PRO A 144 -12.52 13.44 25.21
CA PRO A 144 -13.49 13.08 24.20
C PRO A 144 -12.95 13.43 22.81
N LEU A 145 -13.02 12.46 21.89
CA LEU A 145 -12.76 12.71 20.48
C LEU A 145 -13.81 13.70 19.97
N ALA A 146 -13.39 14.88 19.55
CA ALA A 146 -14.27 15.93 19.04
C ALA A 146 -13.67 16.59 17.79
N PRO A 147 -14.49 16.95 16.79
CA PRO A 147 -14.01 17.74 15.66
C PRO A 147 -13.43 19.09 16.11
N ALA A 148 -12.22 19.42 15.66
CA ALA A 148 -11.60 20.72 15.97
C ALA A 148 -12.09 21.81 15.01
N PRO A 149 -12.41 23.03 15.50
CA PRO A 149 -12.78 24.14 14.61
C PRO A 149 -11.58 24.60 13.77
N VAL A 150 -11.81 24.83 12.48
CA VAL A 150 -10.82 25.43 11.57
C VAL A 150 -10.92 26.95 11.64
N THR A 151 -9.81 27.59 12.01
CA THR A 151 -9.68 29.06 12.07
C THR A 151 -8.80 29.56 10.92
N ASP A 152 -7.70 30.24 11.24
CA ASP A 152 -6.58 30.49 10.34
C ASP A 152 -5.85 29.20 9.92
N HIS A 153 -5.95 28.13 10.70
CA HIS A 153 -5.41 26.80 10.40
C HIS A 153 -6.30 25.67 10.95
N ALA A 154 -6.03 24.43 10.51
CA ALA A 154 -6.66 23.22 11.01
C ALA A 154 -5.66 22.45 11.91
N LEU A 155 -5.89 22.42 13.22
CA LEU A 155 -4.96 21.81 14.19
C LEU A 155 -5.25 20.32 14.39
N VAL A 156 -4.29 19.46 14.03
CA VAL A 156 -4.28 18.03 14.33
C VAL A 156 -3.73 17.82 15.74
N SER A 157 -4.53 17.19 16.60
CA SER A 157 -4.17 16.83 17.96
C SER A 157 -4.74 15.45 18.34
N ALA A 158 -4.34 14.95 19.51
CA ALA A 158 -4.90 13.71 20.05
C ALA A 158 -6.41 13.83 20.37
N SER A 159 -6.94 15.05 20.55
CA SER A 159 -8.35 15.27 20.89
C SER A 159 -9.29 15.24 19.68
N ASN A 160 -8.76 15.34 18.46
CA ASN A 160 -9.55 15.26 17.23
C ASN A 160 -9.06 14.17 16.26
N THR A 161 -8.17 13.28 16.71
CA THR A 161 -7.58 12.23 15.87
C THR A 161 -7.71 10.88 16.55
N THR A 162 -8.17 9.88 15.79
CA THR A 162 -8.18 8.47 16.20
C THR A 162 -7.34 7.63 15.23
N TRP A 163 -7.03 6.40 15.63
CA TRP A 163 -6.35 5.41 14.79
C TRP A 163 -7.34 4.35 14.33
N ASN A 164 -7.39 4.11 13.02
CA ASN A 164 -8.17 3.04 12.43
C ASN A 164 -7.29 1.78 12.32
N PHE A 165 -7.58 0.76 13.13
CA PHE A 165 -6.82 -0.50 13.14
C PHE A 165 -7.11 -1.41 11.93
N ASP A 166 -8.23 -1.24 11.23
CA ASP A 166 -8.51 -2.07 10.06
C ASP A 166 -7.66 -1.64 8.85
N ILE A 167 -7.45 -0.33 8.72
CA ILE A 167 -6.77 0.27 7.56
C ILE A 167 -5.33 0.69 7.90
N GLY A 168 -5.02 0.95 9.18
CA GLY A 168 -3.71 1.44 9.59
C GLY A 168 -3.49 2.92 9.31
N CYS A 169 -4.51 3.76 9.55
CA CYS A 169 -4.44 5.19 9.28
C CYS A 169 -5.03 6.06 10.40
N PHE A 170 -4.58 7.31 10.47
CA PHE A 170 -5.21 8.33 11.31
C PHE A 170 -6.52 8.79 10.68
N GLN A 171 -7.55 8.98 11.50
CA GLN A 171 -8.77 9.68 11.13
C GLN A 171 -8.87 10.95 11.95
N THR A 172 -8.85 12.10 11.27
CA THR A 172 -8.87 13.42 11.92
C THR A 172 -10.14 14.17 11.57
N PHE A 173 -10.74 14.82 12.56
CA PHE A 173 -12.05 15.46 12.45
C PHE A 173 -11.94 16.97 12.62
N PHE A 174 -12.59 17.71 11.72
CA PHE A 174 -12.63 19.17 11.73
C PHE A 174 -14.06 19.68 11.55
N THR A 175 -14.33 20.88 12.07
CA THR A 175 -15.53 21.66 11.76
C THR A 175 -15.14 22.98 11.13
N PHE A 176 -15.90 23.39 10.11
CA PHE A 176 -15.68 24.66 9.43
C PHE A 176 -16.71 25.69 9.88
N PRO A 177 -16.36 26.99 9.87
CA PRO A 177 -17.34 28.05 10.05
C PRO A 177 -18.42 27.96 8.98
N LYS A 178 -19.65 28.34 9.33
CA LYS A 178 -20.77 28.36 8.38
C LYS A 178 -20.38 29.20 7.16
N ARG A 179 -20.48 28.62 5.96
CA ARG A 179 -20.29 29.38 4.73
C ARG A 179 -21.41 30.42 4.59
N PRO A 180 -21.10 31.61 4.05
CA PRO A 180 -22.13 32.50 3.55
C PRO A 180 -23.01 31.79 2.50
N PRO A 181 -24.24 32.26 2.26
CA PRO A 181 -25.03 31.86 1.10
C PRO A 181 -24.21 31.87 -0.19
N ALA A 182 -24.45 30.92 -1.09
CA ALA A 182 -23.64 30.72 -2.30
C ALA A 182 -23.66 31.92 -3.27
N ASP A 183 -24.68 32.75 -3.17
CA ASP A 183 -24.91 34.01 -3.90
C ASP A 183 -24.21 35.23 -3.25
N THR A 184 -23.56 35.06 -2.10
CA THR A 184 -22.79 36.15 -1.47
C THR A 184 -21.47 36.35 -2.21
N PRO A 185 -21.22 37.53 -2.84
CA PRO A 185 -19.98 37.78 -3.56
C PRO A 185 -18.76 37.65 -2.63
N LEU A 186 -17.72 36.97 -3.10
CA LEU A 186 -16.45 36.88 -2.37
C LEU A 186 -15.79 38.26 -2.36
N PRO A 187 -15.41 38.81 -1.20
CA PRO A 187 -14.65 40.06 -1.16
C PRO A 187 -13.27 39.86 -1.80
N SER A 188 -12.77 40.89 -2.49
CA SER A 188 -11.56 40.79 -3.32
C SER A 188 -10.29 40.41 -2.56
N ASN A 189 -10.24 40.66 -1.24
CA ASN A 189 -9.14 40.24 -0.40
C ASN A 189 -9.03 38.71 -0.24
N ARG A 190 -10.11 37.97 -0.52
CA ARG A 190 -10.20 36.50 -0.50
C ARG A 190 -9.95 35.85 -1.86
N TRP A 191 -9.83 36.63 -2.93
CA TRP A 191 -9.61 36.07 -4.27
C TRP A 191 -8.21 35.47 -4.44
N VAL A 192 -8.10 34.50 -5.35
CA VAL A 192 -6.83 33.90 -5.75
C VAL A 192 -5.93 34.97 -6.38
N ARG A 193 -4.67 35.01 -5.93
CA ARG A 193 -3.66 35.99 -6.35
C ARG A 193 -2.57 35.40 -7.24
N LEU A 194 -2.81 34.21 -7.78
CA LEU A 194 -1.91 33.56 -8.74
C LEU A 194 -1.61 34.50 -9.91
N PRO A 195 -0.34 34.64 -10.36
CA PRO A 195 -0.01 35.43 -11.53
C PRO A 195 -0.37 34.71 -12.84
N GLY A 196 -0.36 35.46 -13.95
CA GLY A 196 -0.54 34.93 -15.29
C GLY A 196 -1.99 34.57 -15.66
N PRO A 197 -2.20 33.99 -16.86
CA PRO A 197 -3.53 33.84 -17.45
C PRO A 197 -4.50 33.01 -16.61
N ALA A 198 -4.00 31.96 -15.94
CA ALA A 198 -4.81 31.13 -15.05
C ALA A 198 -5.38 31.93 -13.87
N GLY A 199 -4.54 32.77 -13.24
CA GLY A 199 -4.96 33.59 -12.11
C GLY A 199 -5.84 34.77 -12.52
N GLU A 200 -5.62 35.35 -13.70
CA GLU A 200 -6.49 36.39 -14.27
C GLU A 200 -7.90 35.86 -14.54
N ALA A 201 -8.00 34.67 -15.15
CA ALA A 201 -9.28 34.01 -15.38
C ALA A 201 -10.01 33.69 -14.07
N LEU A 202 -9.29 33.16 -13.07
CA LEU A 202 -9.84 32.89 -11.73
C LEU A 202 -10.40 34.14 -11.06
N ARG A 203 -9.66 35.24 -11.05
CA ARG A 203 -10.14 36.50 -10.44
C ARG A 203 -11.39 37.02 -11.13
N ARG A 204 -11.47 36.91 -12.45
CA ARG A 204 -12.68 37.26 -13.22
C ARG A 204 -13.87 36.40 -12.79
N TRP A 205 -13.71 35.07 -12.76
CA TRP A 205 -14.79 34.17 -12.35
C TRP A 205 -15.18 34.29 -10.87
N GLN A 206 -14.24 34.64 -9.99
CA GLN A 206 -14.57 34.95 -8.59
C GLN A 206 -15.33 36.28 -8.46
N ALA A 207 -15.03 37.27 -9.28
CA ALA A 207 -15.80 38.51 -9.36
C ALA A 207 -17.22 38.27 -9.88
N GLU A 208 -17.39 37.34 -10.83
CA GLU A 208 -18.68 36.90 -11.36
C GLU A 208 -19.46 35.95 -10.43
N GLY A 209 -18.83 35.46 -9.36
CA GLY A 209 -19.42 34.46 -8.45
C GLY A 209 -19.56 33.05 -9.05
N THR A 210 -18.88 32.76 -10.16
CA THR A 210 -18.98 31.48 -10.88
C THR A 210 -17.89 30.48 -10.49
N ALA A 211 -16.85 30.90 -9.77
CA ALA A 211 -15.77 30.05 -9.25
C ALA A 211 -15.92 29.79 -7.73
N ALA A 212 -15.70 28.56 -7.29
CA ALA A 212 -15.90 28.12 -5.90
C ALA A 212 -14.90 28.71 -4.90
N GLY A 213 -13.71 29.11 -5.36
CA GLY A 213 -12.61 29.47 -4.46
C GLY A 213 -12.10 28.27 -3.64
N ASN A 214 -11.30 28.55 -2.62
CA ASN A 214 -10.68 27.51 -1.78
C ASN A 214 -11.28 27.44 -0.37
N ALA A 215 -12.38 28.13 -0.10
CA ALA A 215 -13.05 28.03 1.19
C ALA A 215 -13.34 26.55 1.52
N GLY A 216 -12.94 26.09 2.71
CA GLY A 216 -13.16 24.69 3.13
C GLY A 216 -12.18 23.66 2.58
N ASP A 217 -11.24 24.07 1.73
CA ASP A 217 -10.10 23.23 1.34
C ASP A 217 -8.97 23.37 2.38
N LEU A 218 -8.21 22.30 2.57
CA LEU A 218 -7.05 22.27 3.44
C LEU A 218 -5.74 22.03 2.66
N TYR A 219 -4.63 22.54 3.21
CA TYR A 219 -3.29 22.31 2.72
C TYR A 219 -2.41 21.59 3.75
N ASP A 220 -1.90 20.42 3.41
CA ASP A 220 -1.08 19.58 4.30
C ASP A 220 0.39 19.55 3.85
N ASN A 221 1.21 20.44 4.42
CA ASN A 221 2.66 20.38 4.24
C ASN A 221 3.26 19.37 5.23
N ARG A 222 3.95 18.37 4.70
CA ARG A 222 4.54 17.27 5.47
C ARG A 222 6.07 17.20 5.31
N ASP A 223 6.72 18.35 5.21
CA ASP A 223 8.18 18.45 5.17
C ASP A 223 8.70 19.60 6.05
N ASP A 224 8.01 19.89 7.15
CA ASP A 224 8.34 20.93 8.13
C ASP A 224 8.53 22.32 7.51
N GLY A 225 7.74 22.60 6.47
CA GLY A 225 7.73 23.87 5.77
C GLY A 225 8.78 23.99 4.66
N HIS A 226 9.57 22.93 4.40
CA HIS A 226 10.66 22.94 3.43
C HIS A 226 10.17 23.30 2.02
N SER A 227 9.20 22.57 1.46
CA SER A 227 8.60 22.88 0.15
C SER A 227 7.16 23.40 0.28
N THR A 228 6.98 24.47 1.05
CA THR A 228 5.64 25.05 1.29
C THR A 228 5.04 25.69 0.03
N LEU A 229 3.76 25.41 -0.24
CA LEU A 229 2.91 26.16 -1.17
C LEU A 229 2.78 27.62 -0.69
N ASN A 230 2.91 28.60 -1.59
CA ASN A 230 2.71 30.00 -1.22
C ASN A 230 1.23 30.31 -0.95
N LEU A 231 0.80 30.16 0.31
CA LEU A 231 -0.58 30.37 0.73
C LEU A 231 -1.08 31.81 0.54
N ALA A 232 -0.19 32.79 0.40
CA ALA A 232 -0.60 34.16 0.06
C ALA A 232 -1.27 34.24 -1.33
N LEU A 233 -0.98 33.28 -2.22
CA LEU A 233 -1.64 33.17 -3.52
C LEU A 233 -3.06 32.59 -3.43
N PHE A 234 -3.40 31.91 -2.33
CA PHE A 234 -4.67 31.22 -2.11
C PHE A 234 -5.27 31.57 -0.74
N PRO A 235 -5.80 32.80 -0.55
CA PRO A 235 -6.15 33.32 0.79
C PRO A 235 -7.20 32.53 1.58
N GLU A 236 -8.01 31.70 0.92
CA GLU A 236 -9.03 30.87 1.57
C GLU A 236 -8.56 29.47 1.95
N LEU A 237 -7.42 29.02 1.40
CA LEU A 237 -6.85 27.70 1.66
C LEU A 237 -6.24 27.66 3.05
N ARG A 238 -6.67 26.73 3.90
CA ARG A 238 -6.24 26.67 5.30
C ARG A 238 -5.14 25.63 5.51
N PRO A 239 -3.97 26.00 6.10
CA PRO A 239 -2.94 25.03 6.38
C PRO A 239 -3.35 24.09 7.51
N ILE A 240 -2.97 22.83 7.40
CA ILE A 240 -2.98 21.86 8.49
C ILE A 240 -1.73 22.11 9.35
N ARG A 241 -1.91 22.10 10.67
CA ARG A 241 -0.84 22.18 11.65
C ARG A 241 -0.93 20.97 12.57
N TYR A 242 0.20 20.48 13.02
CA TYR A 242 0.28 19.36 13.96
C TYR A 242 0.64 19.89 15.35
N ASP A 243 0.09 19.30 16.41
CA ASP A 243 0.46 19.65 17.78
C ASP A 243 1.83 19.08 18.18
N ALA A 244 2.26 19.36 19.42
CA ALA A 244 3.56 18.88 19.91
C ALA A 244 3.64 17.33 20.00
N PRO A 245 2.64 16.62 20.54
CA PRO A 245 2.59 15.15 20.50
C PRO A 245 2.73 14.55 19.10
N ALA A 246 2.05 15.09 18.09
CA ALA A 246 2.14 14.60 16.71
C ALA A 246 3.54 14.81 16.11
N ARG A 247 4.15 15.99 16.35
CA ARG A 247 5.52 16.26 15.91
C ARG A 247 6.55 15.37 16.61
N ALA A 248 6.42 15.17 17.91
CA ALA A 248 7.30 14.31 18.70
C ALA A 248 7.27 12.85 18.19
N ALA A 249 6.10 12.36 17.80
CA ALA A 249 5.91 11.05 17.19
C ALA A 249 6.35 10.98 15.70
N ARG A 250 6.84 12.09 15.13
CA ARG A 250 7.27 12.21 13.72
C ARG A 250 6.19 11.81 12.71
N VAL A 251 4.92 12.04 13.04
CA VAL A 251 3.81 11.78 12.12
C VAL A 251 3.43 13.00 11.29
N ALA A 252 4.05 14.16 11.53
CA ALA A 252 3.83 15.38 10.76
C ALA A 252 4.58 15.40 9.41
N THR A 253 5.56 14.52 9.20
CA THR A 253 6.42 14.52 8.01
C THR A 253 6.33 13.23 7.18
N GLY A 254 6.80 13.28 5.93
CA GLY A 254 6.85 12.14 5.01
C GLY A 254 5.52 11.76 4.38
N LEU A 255 5.42 10.51 3.93
CA LEU A 255 4.21 9.92 3.37
C LEU A 255 3.02 10.11 4.33
N SER A 256 1.89 10.60 3.81
CA SER A 256 0.71 10.85 4.63
C SER A 256 0.07 9.56 5.10
N ARG A 257 -0.23 9.50 6.40
CA ARG A 257 -1.00 8.43 7.05
C ARG A 257 -2.38 8.88 7.50
N PHE A 258 -2.83 10.06 7.06
CA PHE A 258 -4.05 10.71 7.54
C PHE A 258 -5.19 10.58 6.53
N SER A 259 -6.40 10.43 7.07
CA SER A 259 -7.67 10.61 6.38
C SER A 259 -8.44 11.72 7.08
N PHE A 260 -8.75 12.78 6.35
CA PHE A 260 -9.51 13.94 6.84
C PHE A 260 -11.02 13.83 6.55
N ASN A 261 -11.54 12.60 6.58
CA ASN A 261 -12.96 12.27 6.54
C ASN A 261 -13.78 12.97 5.44
N GLY A 262 -13.23 13.03 4.22
CA GLY A 262 -13.90 13.56 3.03
C GLY A 262 -13.66 15.06 2.77
N ILE A 263 -12.96 15.75 3.67
CA ILE A 263 -12.54 17.15 3.48
C ILE A 263 -11.54 17.23 2.32
N PRO A 264 -11.72 18.16 1.36
CA PRO A 264 -10.73 18.42 0.33
C PRO A 264 -9.36 18.79 0.91
N VAL A 265 -8.34 17.99 0.62
CA VAL A 265 -6.96 18.26 1.08
C VAL A 265 -6.01 18.14 -0.10
N LEU A 266 -5.15 19.14 -0.25
CA LEU A 266 -3.97 19.08 -1.10
C LEU A 266 -2.74 19.03 -0.21
N GLY A 267 -1.81 18.13 -0.45
CA GLY A 267 -0.60 18.04 0.37
C GLY A 267 0.66 17.72 -0.40
N ASN A 268 1.79 17.86 0.28
CA ASN A 268 3.10 17.49 -0.27
C ASN A 268 4.10 17.13 0.82
N SER A 269 5.17 16.45 0.39
CA SER A 269 6.36 16.22 1.21
C SER A 269 7.58 16.01 0.32
N SER A 270 8.55 16.92 0.40
CA SER A 270 9.85 16.79 -0.27
C SER A 270 10.88 15.97 0.54
N THR A 271 10.45 15.11 1.45
CA THR A 271 11.34 14.19 2.17
C THR A 271 11.60 12.91 1.37
N ALA A 272 12.72 12.27 1.65
CA ALA A 272 13.09 10.97 1.08
C ALA A 272 14.05 10.24 2.01
N ASN A 273 14.12 8.91 1.90
CA ASN A 273 15.24 8.15 2.43
C ASN A 273 16.40 8.30 1.44
N ARG A 274 17.47 8.98 1.88
CA ARG A 274 18.58 9.40 0.99
C ARG A 274 19.80 8.48 1.04
N THR A 275 19.88 7.58 2.01
CA THR A 275 21.06 6.77 2.29
C THR A 275 20.68 5.32 2.60
N GLY A 276 21.68 4.44 2.53
CA GLY A 276 21.52 3.02 2.81
C GLY A 276 20.82 2.25 1.67
N PRO A 277 20.68 0.92 1.81
CA PRO A 277 20.10 0.08 0.78
C PRO A 277 18.62 0.42 0.51
N PHE A 278 17.91 0.94 1.53
CA PHE A 278 16.49 1.30 1.45
C PHE A 278 16.23 2.77 1.10
N TRP A 279 17.16 3.45 0.39
CA TRP A 279 16.88 4.77 -0.19
C TRP A 279 15.59 4.72 -1.01
N ARG A 280 14.84 5.84 -1.14
CA ARG A 280 13.58 5.98 -1.93
C ARG A 280 12.90 7.32 -1.70
N SER A 281 12.08 7.77 -2.64
CA SER A 281 11.04 8.78 -2.37
C SER A 281 9.87 8.25 -1.55
N ASN A 282 9.05 9.16 -1.04
CA ASN A 282 7.73 8.85 -0.45
C ASN A 282 6.82 8.08 -1.43
N ALA A 283 6.86 8.42 -2.73
CA ALA A 283 6.06 7.74 -3.74
C ALA A 283 6.46 6.28 -3.91
N ARG A 284 7.77 5.99 -4.04
CA ARG A 284 8.24 4.60 -4.16
C ARG A 284 8.04 3.82 -2.87
N GLN A 285 8.21 4.47 -1.71
CA GLN A 285 7.85 3.86 -0.42
C GLN A 285 6.39 3.40 -0.40
N ALA A 286 5.47 4.22 -0.89
CA ALA A 286 4.06 3.85 -0.94
C ALA A 286 3.84 2.69 -1.92
N TYR A 287 4.40 2.77 -3.14
CA TYR A 287 4.18 1.76 -4.18
C TYR A 287 4.74 0.38 -3.84
N ALA A 288 5.68 0.27 -2.90
CA ALA A 288 6.21 -1.00 -2.41
C ALA A 288 5.45 -1.59 -1.20
N ASP A 289 4.37 -0.94 -0.74
CA ASP A 289 3.61 -1.34 0.46
C ASP A 289 2.10 -1.37 0.17
N GLY A 290 1.51 -2.58 0.20
CA GLY A 290 0.09 -2.76 -0.08
C GLY A 290 -0.86 -2.05 0.90
N HIS A 291 -0.46 -1.86 2.17
CA HIS A 291 -1.25 -1.09 3.12
C HIS A 291 -1.22 0.40 2.80
N ALA A 292 -0.05 0.92 2.41
CA ALA A 292 0.06 2.31 1.95
C ALA A 292 -0.81 2.54 0.70
N MET A 293 -0.88 1.58 -0.22
CA MET A 293 -1.76 1.66 -1.40
C MET A 293 -3.25 1.67 -1.07
N LEU A 294 -3.67 0.85 -0.11
CA LEU A 294 -5.05 0.91 0.38
C LEU A 294 -5.37 2.31 0.92
N LEU A 295 -4.48 2.90 1.72
CA LEU A 295 -4.67 4.26 2.22
C LEU A 295 -4.70 5.30 1.10
N LEU A 296 -3.78 5.25 0.14
CA LEU A 296 -3.79 6.19 -0.98
C LEU A 296 -5.09 6.10 -1.78
N SER A 297 -5.63 4.89 -1.99
CA SER A 297 -6.92 4.70 -2.66
C SER A 297 -8.07 5.34 -1.86
N LEU A 298 -8.01 5.25 -0.53
CA LEU A 298 -8.98 5.86 0.37
C LEU A 298 -8.88 7.40 0.33
N GLN A 299 -7.66 7.95 0.40
CA GLN A 299 -7.42 9.38 0.30
C GLN A 299 -7.96 9.94 -1.02
N TYR A 300 -7.64 9.28 -2.13
CA TYR A 300 -8.09 9.64 -3.47
C TYR A 300 -9.62 9.68 -3.58
N LEU A 301 -10.32 8.67 -3.07
CA LEU A 301 -11.79 8.61 -3.06
C LEU A 301 -12.44 9.45 -1.94
N ARG A 302 -11.65 10.00 -1.01
CA ARG A 302 -12.09 10.91 0.05
C ARG A 302 -11.50 12.31 -0.11
N ASN A 303 -11.35 12.74 -1.35
CA ASN A 303 -11.03 14.10 -1.74
C ASN A 303 -9.65 14.60 -1.26
N GLN A 304 -8.68 13.71 -1.05
CA GLN A 304 -7.34 14.05 -0.60
C GLN A 304 -6.33 13.66 -1.68
N HIS A 305 -5.42 14.57 -2.01
CA HIS A 305 -4.40 14.33 -3.02
C HIS A 305 -3.04 14.86 -2.59
N TYR A 306 -2.00 14.09 -2.86
CA TYR A 306 -0.63 14.43 -2.48
C TYR A 306 0.31 14.47 -3.69
N VAL A 307 1.21 15.46 -3.67
CA VAL A 307 2.31 15.60 -4.62
C VAL A 307 3.62 15.25 -3.92
N TYR A 308 4.34 14.25 -4.43
CA TYR A 308 5.63 13.82 -3.87
C TYR A 308 6.71 13.89 -4.95
N PRO A 309 7.82 14.61 -4.74
CA PRO A 309 8.96 14.54 -5.64
C PRO A 309 9.58 13.14 -5.65
N GLN A 310 10.05 12.70 -6.82
CA GLN A 310 10.93 11.53 -6.90
C GLN A 310 12.29 11.82 -6.24
N HIS A 311 12.98 10.77 -5.78
CA HIS A 311 14.33 10.83 -5.23
C HIS A 311 15.21 9.78 -5.89
N GLN A 312 15.80 10.15 -7.03
CA GLN A 312 16.58 9.26 -7.92
C GLN A 312 15.79 8.09 -8.51
N ASP A 313 14.48 8.00 -8.25
CA ASP A 313 13.63 6.86 -8.66
C ASP A 313 13.32 6.85 -10.17
N TYR A 314 13.54 7.98 -10.85
CA TYR A 314 13.21 8.14 -12.27
C TYR A 314 14.31 8.96 -12.95
N ARG A 315 15.51 8.37 -13.03
CA ARG A 315 16.72 8.99 -13.58
C ARG A 315 17.56 7.97 -14.32
N GLU A 316 17.77 8.19 -15.61
CA GLU A 316 18.56 7.31 -16.49
C GLU A 316 19.98 7.08 -15.95
N GLU A 317 20.62 8.15 -15.44
CA GLU A 317 22.01 8.09 -14.97
C GLU A 317 22.20 7.32 -13.64
N VAL A 318 21.10 6.93 -12.96
CA VAL A 318 21.15 6.22 -11.68
C VAL A 318 20.67 4.78 -11.87
N GLN A 319 19.36 4.55 -11.85
CA GLN A 319 18.77 3.22 -12.03
C GLN A 319 17.64 3.18 -13.07
N GLY A 320 17.43 4.26 -13.82
CA GLY A 320 16.27 4.41 -14.71
C GLY A 320 15.00 4.64 -13.90
N ASP A 321 13.93 3.92 -14.24
CA ASP A 321 12.65 3.87 -13.56
C ASP A 321 12.63 2.72 -12.54
N THR A 322 12.67 3.06 -11.25
CA THR A 322 12.67 2.09 -10.15
C THR A 322 11.31 1.91 -9.48
N PHE A 323 10.27 2.59 -9.95
CA PHE A 323 8.94 2.46 -9.38
C PHE A 323 8.33 1.10 -9.74
N PRO A 324 7.77 0.36 -8.76
CA PRO A 324 7.22 -0.97 -9.04
C PRO A 324 5.81 -0.97 -9.62
N ALA A 325 5.12 0.16 -9.51
CA ALA A 325 3.75 0.32 -9.97
C ALA A 325 3.50 1.77 -10.41
N ASN A 326 2.48 1.99 -11.24
CA ASN A 326 1.96 3.32 -11.53
C ASN A 326 0.52 3.41 -11.00
N THR A 327 0.10 4.56 -10.45
CA THR A 327 -1.23 4.72 -9.85
C THR A 327 -1.79 6.13 -10.08
N PRO A 328 -3.12 6.32 -10.01
CA PRO A 328 -3.72 7.65 -10.10
C PRO A 328 -3.80 8.35 -8.74
N TYR A 329 -3.32 7.73 -7.65
CA TYR A 329 -3.63 8.15 -6.28
C TYR A 329 -2.75 9.28 -5.74
N LEU A 330 -1.59 9.49 -6.34
CA LEU A 330 -0.67 10.58 -6.02
C LEU A 330 -0.11 11.17 -7.32
N THR A 331 0.53 12.33 -7.22
CA THR A 331 1.28 12.89 -8.35
C THR A 331 2.75 12.91 -8.01
N ILE A 332 3.56 12.32 -8.89
CA ILE A 332 5.02 12.33 -8.73
C ILE A 332 5.56 13.57 -9.45
N ALA A 333 6.19 14.47 -8.71
CA ALA A 333 6.88 15.62 -9.27
C ALA A 333 8.31 15.25 -9.69
N PRO A 334 8.96 16.05 -10.56
CA PRO A 334 10.37 15.86 -10.89
C PRO A 334 11.21 15.96 -9.61
N GLY A 335 12.43 15.42 -9.61
CA GLY A 335 13.22 15.31 -8.39
C GLY A 335 13.59 16.66 -7.77
N SER A 336 14.23 16.60 -6.61
CA SER A 336 14.63 17.75 -5.78
C SER A 336 13.46 18.50 -5.13
N SER A 337 13.79 19.31 -4.12
CA SER A 337 12.80 20.15 -3.44
C SER A 337 12.26 21.24 -4.39
N TYR A 338 11.05 21.74 -4.11
CA TYR A 338 10.40 22.86 -4.80
C TYR A 338 9.78 22.57 -6.17
N THR A 339 10.11 21.44 -6.79
CA THR A 339 9.55 21.02 -8.09
C THR A 339 8.09 20.56 -8.00
N ASP A 340 7.61 20.24 -6.80
CA ASP A 340 6.22 19.97 -6.47
C ASP A 340 5.36 21.24 -6.48
N ARG A 341 5.92 22.42 -6.18
CA ARG A 341 5.17 23.68 -6.04
C ARG A 341 4.34 24.05 -7.27
N PRO A 342 4.84 24.01 -8.52
CA PRO A 342 4.01 24.35 -9.67
C PRO A 342 2.79 23.43 -9.84
N LEU A 343 2.93 22.16 -9.47
CA LEU A 343 1.82 21.20 -9.51
C LEU A 343 0.82 21.47 -8.38
N LEU A 344 1.31 21.80 -7.18
CA LEU A 344 0.45 22.20 -6.07
C LEU A 344 -0.34 23.47 -6.39
N GLU A 345 0.32 24.48 -6.97
CA GLU A 345 -0.33 25.71 -7.43
C GLU A 345 -1.41 25.41 -8.49
N ALA A 346 -1.12 24.53 -9.44
CA ALA A 346 -2.08 24.12 -10.46
C ALA A 346 -3.29 23.39 -9.85
N PHE A 347 -3.09 22.45 -8.92
CA PHE A 347 -4.19 21.78 -8.23
C PHE A 347 -5.02 22.74 -7.37
N ALA A 348 -4.38 23.63 -6.61
CA ALA A 348 -5.07 24.63 -5.80
C ALA A 348 -5.89 25.60 -6.66
N ALA A 349 -5.36 26.00 -7.82
CA ALA A 349 -6.04 26.82 -8.80
C ALA A 349 -7.23 26.08 -9.44
N ALA A 350 -7.07 24.80 -9.79
CA ALA A 350 -8.16 23.96 -10.29
C ALA A 350 -9.32 23.84 -9.29
N LEU A 351 -8.98 23.57 -8.03
CA LEU A 351 -9.93 23.49 -6.93
C LEU A 351 -10.71 24.80 -6.76
N ALA A 352 -10.04 25.93 -6.96
CA ALA A 352 -10.67 27.25 -6.91
C ALA A 352 -11.56 27.54 -8.13
N ALA A 353 -11.19 27.02 -9.30
CA ALA A 353 -11.83 27.31 -10.58
C ALA A 353 -13.15 26.59 -10.80
N LEU A 354 -13.29 25.38 -10.22
CA LEU A 354 -14.53 24.62 -10.29
C LEU A 354 -15.73 25.48 -9.92
N ARG A 355 -16.85 25.31 -10.62
CA ARG A 355 -18.10 25.96 -10.23
C ARG A 355 -18.55 25.47 -8.86
N PRO A 356 -19.16 26.33 -8.00
CA PRO A 356 -19.56 25.97 -6.65
C PRO A 356 -20.35 24.65 -6.56
N GLU A 357 -21.36 24.49 -7.41
CA GLU A 357 -22.23 23.32 -7.46
C GLU A 357 -21.51 22.07 -7.98
N VAL A 358 -20.56 22.24 -8.91
CA VAL A 358 -19.75 21.13 -9.44
C VAL A 358 -18.80 20.62 -8.37
N LYS A 359 -18.09 21.53 -7.69
CA LYS A 359 -17.17 21.15 -6.60
C LYS A 359 -17.92 20.44 -5.48
N ALA A 360 -19.07 20.97 -5.07
CA ALA A 360 -19.90 20.35 -4.04
C ALA A 360 -20.32 18.91 -4.42
N GLU A 361 -20.76 18.71 -5.66
CA GLU A 361 -21.18 17.39 -6.13
C GLU A 361 -20.02 16.40 -6.25
N LEU A 362 -18.87 16.85 -6.78
CA LEU A 362 -17.65 16.05 -6.85
C LEU A 362 -17.15 15.63 -5.46
N VAL A 363 -17.17 16.53 -4.47
CA VAL A 363 -16.82 16.23 -3.08
C VAL A 363 -17.75 15.18 -2.49
N ARG A 364 -19.07 15.36 -2.67
CA ARG A 364 -20.11 14.46 -2.16
C ARG A 364 -19.97 13.05 -2.73
N GLN A 365 -19.60 12.92 -3.99
CA GLN A 365 -19.43 11.63 -4.66
C GLN A 365 -18.04 10.99 -4.47
N GLY A 366 -17.08 11.69 -3.86
CA GLY A 366 -15.68 11.22 -3.79
C GLY A 366 -14.97 11.25 -5.14
N MET A 367 -15.40 12.14 -6.04
CA MET A 367 -14.97 12.25 -7.44
C MET A 367 -14.07 13.46 -7.71
N LEU A 368 -13.79 14.28 -6.69
CA LEU A 368 -12.98 15.49 -6.84
C LEU A 368 -11.56 15.18 -7.33
N MET A 369 -10.83 14.31 -6.62
CA MET A 369 -9.45 13.99 -7.00
C MET A 369 -9.35 13.15 -8.29
N PRO A 370 -10.26 12.18 -8.55
CA PRO A 370 -10.35 11.58 -9.87
C PRO A 370 -10.50 12.59 -11.01
N THR A 371 -11.37 13.58 -10.83
CA THR A 371 -11.57 14.64 -11.82
C THR A 371 -10.32 15.48 -12.01
N LEU A 372 -9.68 15.93 -10.92
CA LEU A 372 -8.45 16.72 -11.02
C LEU A 372 -7.28 15.94 -11.65
N GLN A 373 -7.17 14.63 -11.39
CA GLN A 373 -6.18 13.76 -12.05
C GLN A 373 -6.42 13.65 -13.56
N MET A 374 -7.68 13.59 -13.99
CA MET A 374 -8.03 13.61 -15.41
C MET A 374 -7.65 14.95 -16.05
N LEU A 375 -8.02 16.06 -15.41
CA LEU A 375 -7.74 17.42 -15.90
C LEU A 375 -6.23 17.69 -16.01
N LEU A 376 -5.43 17.24 -15.03
CA LEU A 376 -3.98 17.34 -15.07
C LEU A 376 -3.39 16.68 -16.33
N ARG A 377 -3.90 15.49 -16.67
CA ARG A 377 -3.46 14.68 -17.82
C ARG A 377 -3.89 15.31 -19.15
N MET A 378 -5.15 15.72 -19.24
CA MET A 378 -5.70 16.45 -20.40
C MET A 378 -4.98 17.77 -20.65
N SER A 379 -4.38 18.36 -19.61
CA SER A 379 -3.73 19.65 -19.67
C SER A 379 -2.21 19.60 -19.92
N GLN A 380 -1.62 18.42 -20.15
CA GLN A 380 -0.22 18.33 -20.58
C GLN A 380 -0.04 18.92 -21.98
N LYS A 381 0.96 19.77 -22.20
CA LYS A 381 1.20 20.52 -23.45
C LYS A 381 1.32 19.62 -24.70
N ASP A 382 1.76 18.38 -24.52
CA ASP A 382 1.90 17.40 -25.60
C ASP A 382 0.61 16.61 -25.88
N VAL A 383 -0.42 16.77 -25.06
CA VAL A 383 -1.78 16.27 -25.30
C VAL A 383 -2.54 17.36 -26.04
N ARG A 384 -2.65 17.22 -27.36
CA ARG A 384 -3.22 18.23 -28.25
C ARG A 384 -4.58 17.79 -28.79
N GLU A 385 -4.74 16.49 -28.99
CA GLU A 385 -5.97 15.89 -29.51
C GLU A 385 -6.60 14.95 -28.48
N ARG A 386 -7.91 14.71 -28.60
CA ARG A 386 -8.63 13.79 -27.70
C ARG A 386 -7.99 12.39 -27.68
N ALA A 387 -7.51 11.91 -28.83
CA ALA A 387 -6.86 10.61 -28.96
C ALA A 387 -5.52 10.52 -28.22
N ASP A 388 -4.80 11.64 -28.01
CA ASP A 388 -3.55 11.64 -27.26
C ASP A 388 -3.75 11.19 -25.81
N TYR A 389 -4.96 11.38 -25.26
CA TYR A 389 -5.31 10.91 -23.92
C TYR A 389 -5.22 9.39 -23.77
N LEU A 390 -5.42 8.63 -24.85
CA LEU A 390 -5.36 7.17 -24.84
C LEU A 390 -3.94 6.64 -25.11
N THR A 391 -2.92 7.49 -24.95
CA THR A 391 -1.52 7.17 -25.22
C THR A 391 -0.62 7.52 -24.03
N PRO A 392 0.65 7.04 -24.02
CA PRO A 392 1.59 7.39 -22.95
C PRO A 392 1.82 8.91 -22.79
N LYS A 393 1.54 9.73 -23.82
CA LYS A 393 1.73 11.20 -23.77
C LYS A 393 0.95 11.85 -22.62
N ALA A 394 -0.27 11.39 -22.36
CA ALA A 394 -1.12 11.93 -21.29
C ALA A 394 -0.83 11.32 -19.91
N HIS A 395 -0.01 10.27 -19.85
CA HIS A 395 0.18 9.45 -18.66
C HIS A 395 1.65 9.29 -18.28
N PRO A 396 2.43 10.39 -18.18
CA PRO A 396 3.81 10.28 -17.71
C PRO A 396 3.84 9.76 -16.28
N VAL A 397 4.91 9.04 -15.94
CA VAL A 397 5.18 8.58 -14.56
C VAL A 397 5.45 9.78 -13.64
N VAL A 398 6.21 10.75 -14.16
CA VAL A 398 6.58 11.98 -13.46
C VAL A 398 5.96 13.17 -14.20
N PHE A 399 5.12 13.93 -13.50
CA PHE A 399 4.47 15.13 -14.03
C PHE A 399 5.35 16.34 -13.76
N SER A 400 5.56 17.22 -14.74
CA SER A 400 6.35 18.44 -14.57
C SER A 400 5.48 19.68 -14.73
N GLY A 401 5.69 20.69 -13.88
CA GLY A 401 5.09 22.01 -14.09
C GLY A 401 5.50 22.65 -15.41
N ALA A 402 6.68 22.30 -15.95
CA ALA A 402 7.16 22.83 -17.23
C ALA A 402 6.34 22.33 -18.44
N THR A 403 5.83 21.11 -18.37
CA THR A 403 5.01 20.49 -19.44
C THR A 403 3.51 20.68 -19.22
N LEU A 404 3.11 21.33 -18.13
CA LEU A 404 1.71 21.59 -17.80
C LEU A 404 1.23 22.92 -18.40
N ASP A 405 0.06 22.90 -19.01
CA ASP A 405 -0.71 24.11 -19.33
C ASP A 405 -1.69 24.41 -18.18
N ALA A 406 -1.26 25.24 -17.24
CA ALA A 406 -2.07 25.59 -16.07
C ALA A 406 -3.31 26.42 -16.44
N ALA A 407 -3.26 27.22 -17.51
CA ALA A 407 -4.41 28.02 -17.94
C ALA A 407 -5.50 27.13 -18.53
N ARG A 408 -5.12 26.15 -19.37
CA ARG A 408 -6.06 25.15 -19.89
C ARG A 408 -6.65 24.29 -18.78
N LEU A 409 -5.85 23.90 -17.80
CA LEU A 409 -6.31 23.11 -16.65
C LEU A 409 -7.41 23.83 -15.86
N VAL A 410 -7.17 25.11 -15.53
CA VAL A 410 -8.11 25.94 -14.77
C VAL A 410 -9.36 26.24 -15.61
N ALA A 411 -9.22 26.49 -16.91
CA ALA A 411 -10.35 26.67 -17.81
C ALA A 411 -11.23 25.41 -17.91
N GLN A 412 -10.63 24.24 -18.13
CA GLN A 412 -11.36 22.98 -18.19
C GLN A 412 -12.05 22.65 -16.85
N ALA A 413 -11.42 22.96 -15.71
CA ALA A 413 -12.06 22.81 -14.40
C ALA A 413 -13.31 23.70 -14.27
N HIS A 414 -13.22 24.95 -14.72
CA HIS A 414 -14.36 25.88 -14.69
C HIS A 414 -15.48 25.51 -15.67
N ASP A 415 -15.12 24.88 -16.81
CA ASP A 415 -16.06 24.47 -17.85
C ASP A 415 -16.88 23.22 -17.49
N LEU A 416 -16.51 22.50 -16.43
CA LEU A 416 -17.30 21.37 -15.94
C LEU A 416 -18.72 21.78 -15.54
N ARG A 417 -19.66 20.85 -15.72
CA ARG A 417 -21.08 21.00 -15.36
C ARG A 417 -21.56 19.73 -14.65
N THR A 418 -22.54 19.86 -13.76
CA THR A 418 -23.06 18.73 -12.97
C THR A 418 -23.73 17.64 -13.82
N ASN A 419 -24.20 17.98 -15.02
CA ASN A 419 -24.76 17.04 -15.99
C ASN A 419 -23.72 16.50 -17.00
N ALA A 420 -22.44 16.85 -16.84
CA ALA A 420 -21.33 16.41 -17.68
C ALA A 420 -20.10 16.13 -16.82
N LEU A 421 -20.28 15.36 -15.73
CA LEU A 421 -19.17 15.00 -14.85
C LEU A 421 -18.32 13.86 -15.44
N PRO A 422 -17.00 13.82 -15.18
CA PRO A 422 -16.15 12.73 -15.66
C PRO A 422 -16.49 11.37 -15.04
N PRO A 423 -16.33 10.27 -15.78
CA PRO A 423 -16.52 8.93 -15.23
C PRO A 423 -15.32 8.49 -14.38
N PHE A 424 -15.47 7.36 -13.68
CA PHE A 424 -14.43 6.72 -12.87
C PHE A 424 -14.16 5.30 -13.38
N ALA A 425 -12.92 5.02 -13.79
CA ALA A 425 -12.50 3.66 -14.09
C ALA A 425 -12.14 2.93 -12.78
N ALA A 426 -12.65 1.71 -12.64
CA ALA A 426 -12.25 0.80 -11.58
C ALA A 426 -11.96 -0.59 -12.16
N ILE A 427 -10.99 -1.30 -11.60
CA ILE A 427 -10.58 -2.65 -12.02
C ILE A 427 -10.55 -3.62 -10.84
N ARG A 428 -10.74 -4.90 -11.13
CA ARG A 428 -10.56 -6.03 -10.19
C ARG A 428 -9.93 -7.21 -10.93
N MET A 429 -9.05 -7.96 -10.25
CA MET A 429 -8.53 -9.23 -10.77
C MET A 429 -9.63 -10.30 -10.70
N LEU A 430 -9.92 -10.98 -11.82
CA LEU A 430 -10.77 -12.17 -11.85
C LEU A 430 -9.94 -13.45 -11.78
N GLU A 431 -8.94 -13.53 -12.64
CA GLU A 431 -8.10 -14.72 -12.82
C GLU A 431 -6.68 -14.26 -13.15
N GLU A 432 -5.70 -15.02 -12.66
CA GLU A 432 -4.30 -14.82 -12.99
C GLU A 432 -3.56 -16.15 -13.02
N THR A 433 -2.45 -16.19 -13.74
CA THR A 433 -1.56 -17.36 -13.75
C THR A 433 -1.02 -17.59 -12.34
N PRO A 434 -1.28 -18.74 -11.70
CA PRO A 434 -0.84 -18.98 -10.34
C PRO A 434 0.66 -19.23 -10.29
N ALA A 435 1.30 -18.79 -9.20
CA ALA A 435 2.68 -19.15 -8.89
C ALA A 435 2.81 -19.42 -7.38
N LEU A 436 3.41 -20.54 -7.03
CA LEU A 436 3.62 -20.99 -5.65
C LEU A 436 5.05 -20.71 -5.21
N ALA A 437 5.19 -20.00 -4.09
CA ALA A 437 6.48 -19.80 -3.45
C ALA A 437 7.10 -21.14 -3.04
N GLY A 438 8.41 -21.29 -3.28
CA GLY A 438 9.14 -22.52 -3.01
C GLY A 438 9.03 -23.58 -4.10
N ARG A 439 8.12 -23.43 -5.08
CA ARG A 439 8.02 -24.30 -6.26
C ARG A 439 8.30 -23.54 -7.56
N ASP A 440 7.52 -22.50 -7.81
CA ASP A 440 7.55 -21.74 -9.06
C ASP A 440 8.48 -20.52 -8.95
N PHE A 441 8.84 -20.10 -7.74
CA PHE A 441 9.84 -19.06 -7.49
C PHE A 441 10.43 -19.14 -6.08
N PHE A 442 11.59 -18.52 -5.90
CA PHE A 442 12.41 -18.63 -4.68
C PHE A 442 12.76 -17.24 -4.16
N ASP A 443 11.99 -16.71 -3.22
CA ASP A 443 12.15 -15.36 -2.67
C ASP A 443 11.61 -15.31 -1.22
N LEU A 444 11.76 -14.17 -0.56
CA LEU A 444 11.14 -13.86 0.74
C LEU A 444 9.63 -13.66 0.63
N ALA A 445 9.15 -13.25 -0.55
CA ALA A 445 7.74 -13.08 -0.82
C ALA A 445 7.02 -14.44 -0.90
N THR A 446 5.76 -14.48 -0.46
CA THR A 446 4.92 -15.68 -0.52
C THR A 446 3.96 -15.69 -1.71
N SER A 447 3.85 -14.59 -2.45
CA SER A 447 3.00 -14.46 -3.63
C SER A 447 3.57 -13.44 -4.64
N GLU A 448 2.94 -13.36 -5.81
CA GLU A 448 3.18 -12.34 -6.83
C GLU A 448 2.39 -11.05 -6.60
N SER A 449 1.41 -11.05 -5.69
CA SER A 449 0.59 -9.88 -5.42
C SER A 449 1.38 -8.84 -4.64
N LEU A 450 1.55 -7.64 -5.23
CA LEU A 450 2.07 -6.48 -4.52
C LEU A 450 0.92 -5.73 -3.85
N PHE A 451 -0.15 -5.46 -4.59
CA PHE A 451 -1.42 -4.94 -4.05
C PHE A 451 -2.57 -5.06 -5.05
N ASP A 452 -3.78 -5.00 -4.51
CA ASP A 452 -5.04 -4.82 -5.23
C ASP A 452 -5.78 -3.61 -4.65
N SER A 453 -6.25 -2.72 -5.52
CA SER A 453 -7.06 -1.56 -5.14
C SER A 453 -8.01 -1.17 -6.28
N PRO A 454 -9.06 -0.37 -6.03
CA PRO A 454 -10.09 -0.12 -7.02
C PRO A 454 -9.60 0.49 -8.34
N ALA A 455 -8.50 1.26 -8.36
CA ALA A 455 -7.97 1.92 -9.55
C ALA A 455 -6.49 1.60 -9.81
N ALA A 456 -5.91 0.64 -9.08
CA ALA A 456 -4.56 0.16 -9.34
C ALA A 456 -4.38 -1.29 -8.85
N ILE A 457 -3.84 -2.15 -9.70
CA ILE A 457 -3.46 -3.53 -9.38
C ILE A 457 -2.00 -3.70 -9.79
N ALA A 458 -1.18 -4.28 -8.92
CA ALA A 458 0.23 -4.54 -9.22
C ALA A 458 0.64 -5.97 -8.88
N ARG A 459 1.44 -6.57 -9.78
CA ARG A 459 2.05 -7.89 -9.63
C ARG A 459 3.56 -7.83 -9.82
N ILE A 460 4.28 -8.67 -9.10
CA ILE A 460 5.70 -8.95 -9.32
C ILE A 460 5.80 -10.28 -10.05
N ALA A 461 6.34 -10.30 -11.27
CA ALA A 461 6.55 -11.51 -12.05
C ALA A 461 7.74 -12.31 -11.48
N ARG A 462 7.44 -13.34 -10.69
CA ARG A 462 8.37 -14.26 -10.02
C ARG A 462 8.34 -15.68 -10.60
N GLY A 463 7.17 -16.26 -10.77
CA GLY A 463 6.93 -17.57 -11.40
C GLY A 463 7.59 -17.70 -12.78
N MET A 464 7.92 -18.92 -13.18
CA MET A 464 8.78 -19.19 -14.34
C MET A 464 8.07 -19.22 -15.70
N ASP A 465 6.75 -19.13 -15.76
CA ASP A 465 6.05 -19.12 -17.05
C ASP A 465 6.48 -17.93 -17.91
N TYR A 466 6.79 -18.21 -19.18
CA TYR A 466 7.17 -17.16 -20.14
C TYR A 466 6.03 -16.19 -20.40
N THR A 467 4.79 -16.69 -20.51
CA THR A 467 3.59 -15.89 -20.74
C THR A 467 2.72 -15.90 -19.50
N ARG A 468 2.52 -14.73 -18.90
CA ARG A 468 1.51 -14.53 -17.85
C ARG A 468 0.17 -14.18 -18.45
N ARG A 469 -0.90 -14.75 -17.91
CA ARG A 469 -2.28 -14.52 -18.30
C ARG A 469 -3.07 -13.93 -17.13
N PHE A 470 -3.91 -12.95 -17.43
CA PHE A 470 -4.76 -12.25 -16.48
C PHE A 470 -6.14 -12.01 -17.10
N ALA A 471 -7.18 -12.02 -16.27
CA ALA A 471 -8.50 -11.52 -16.62
C ALA A 471 -8.86 -10.38 -15.66
N LEU A 472 -9.10 -9.19 -16.21
CA LEU A 472 -9.44 -8.00 -15.44
C LEU A 472 -10.90 -7.59 -15.65
N ASP A 473 -11.58 -7.24 -14.56
CA ASP A 473 -12.97 -6.81 -14.52
C ASP A 473 -13.08 -5.31 -14.23
N GLY A 474 -13.52 -4.56 -15.23
CA GLY A 474 -13.76 -3.13 -15.19
C GLY A 474 -15.19 -2.74 -14.81
N ARG A 475 -16.10 -3.68 -14.55
CA ARG A 475 -17.54 -3.41 -14.35
C ARG A 475 -17.85 -2.61 -13.08
N GLY A 476 -16.89 -2.50 -12.16
CA GLY A 476 -16.97 -1.60 -11.00
C GLY A 476 -16.84 -0.11 -11.35
N SER A 477 -16.51 0.22 -12.61
CA SER A 477 -16.43 1.60 -13.11
C SER A 477 -17.77 2.33 -12.99
N ARG A 478 -17.73 3.64 -12.77
CA ARG A 478 -18.92 4.46 -12.51
C ARG A 478 -19.04 5.58 -13.53
N ASN A 479 -20.24 5.77 -14.07
CA ASN A 479 -20.57 6.95 -14.87
C ASN A 479 -21.59 7.81 -14.07
N PRO A 480 -21.25 9.05 -13.66
CA PRO A 480 -22.18 9.91 -12.93
C PRO A 480 -23.28 10.51 -13.83
N VAL A 481 -23.23 10.28 -15.14
CA VAL A 481 -24.22 10.72 -16.12
C VAL A 481 -24.85 9.51 -16.84
N THR A 482 -25.95 9.73 -17.55
CA THR A 482 -26.75 8.67 -18.19
C THR A 482 -26.20 8.20 -19.54
N SER A 483 -25.15 8.86 -20.08
CA SER A 483 -24.55 8.46 -21.35
C SER A 483 -23.93 7.07 -21.29
N ARG A 484 -23.79 6.43 -22.46
CA ARG A 484 -23.18 5.11 -22.55
C ARG A 484 -21.68 5.22 -22.23
N MET A 485 -21.21 4.37 -21.33
CA MET A 485 -19.79 4.24 -21.01
C MET A 485 -19.07 3.36 -22.03
N LYS A 486 -17.97 3.86 -22.60
CA LYS A 486 -17.06 3.12 -23.47
C LYS A 486 -15.82 2.73 -22.69
N ALA A 487 -15.22 1.58 -23.02
CA ALA A 487 -14.02 1.08 -22.37
C ALA A 487 -12.84 1.11 -23.34
N HIS A 488 -11.71 1.66 -22.87
CA HIS A 488 -10.45 1.70 -23.61
C HIS A 488 -9.39 0.99 -22.76
N TRP A 489 -8.90 -0.14 -23.27
CA TRP A 489 -7.77 -0.86 -22.68
C TRP A 489 -6.50 -0.52 -23.46
N VAL A 490 -5.54 0.12 -22.82
CA VAL A 490 -4.37 0.70 -23.49
C VAL A 490 -3.06 0.25 -22.83
N LEU A 491 -2.05 -0.05 -23.64
CA LEU A 491 -0.68 -0.26 -23.18
C LEU A 491 0.00 1.10 -23.03
N LEU A 492 0.41 1.45 -21.81
CA LEU A 492 1.08 2.72 -21.51
C LEU A 492 2.60 2.57 -21.39
N GLN A 493 3.07 1.41 -20.94
CA GLN A 493 4.49 1.10 -20.86
C GLN A 493 4.71 -0.40 -21.08
N GLY A 494 5.72 -0.76 -21.88
CA GLY A 494 6.01 -2.16 -22.23
C GLY A 494 6.37 -2.30 -23.71
N ASP A 495 6.80 -3.51 -24.09
CA ASP A 495 7.00 -3.87 -25.49
C ASP A 495 5.66 -4.33 -26.09
N PRO A 496 5.09 -3.58 -27.07
CA PRO A 496 3.82 -3.95 -27.68
C PRO A 496 3.86 -5.31 -28.39
N ALA A 497 5.03 -5.81 -28.82
CA ALA A 497 5.14 -7.15 -29.42
C ALA A 497 4.94 -8.28 -28.39
N LYS A 498 5.12 -7.98 -27.10
CA LYS A 498 5.02 -8.93 -25.99
C LYS A 498 3.69 -8.86 -25.23
N VAL A 499 2.81 -7.93 -25.57
CA VAL A 499 1.56 -7.70 -24.85
C VAL A 499 0.36 -7.90 -25.77
N ARG A 500 -0.62 -8.69 -25.31
CA ARG A 500 -1.88 -8.92 -26.03
C ARG A 500 -3.04 -8.59 -25.09
N ILE A 501 -3.88 -7.65 -25.51
CA ILE A 501 -5.03 -7.17 -24.73
C ILE A 501 -6.29 -7.46 -25.53
N ARG A 502 -7.20 -8.27 -24.98
CA ARG A 502 -8.41 -8.73 -25.65
C ARG A 502 -9.65 -8.42 -24.80
N PRO A 503 -10.32 -7.28 -25.01
CA PRO A 503 -11.63 -7.04 -24.41
C PRO A 503 -12.63 -8.12 -24.84
N ARG A 504 -13.44 -8.63 -23.91
CA ARG A 504 -14.39 -9.72 -24.20
C ARG A 504 -15.55 -9.23 -25.07
N VAL A 505 -15.96 -10.06 -26.02
CA VAL A 505 -17.09 -9.78 -26.91
C VAL A 505 -18.37 -9.63 -26.08
N GLY A 506 -19.11 -8.53 -26.27
CA GLY A 506 -20.32 -8.23 -25.49
C GLY A 506 -20.07 -7.67 -24.08
N GLU A 507 -18.87 -7.81 -23.53
CA GLU A 507 -18.48 -7.31 -22.21
C GLU A 507 -17.16 -6.52 -22.28
N THR A 508 -17.15 -5.39 -22.99
CA THR A 508 -15.91 -4.62 -23.27
C THR A 508 -15.19 -4.08 -22.03
N LEU A 509 -15.87 -4.04 -20.87
CA LEU A 509 -15.30 -3.71 -19.57
C LEU A 509 -14.52 -4.87 -18.94
N VAL A 510 -14.54 -6.06 -19.52
CA VAL A 510 -13.73 -7.21 -19.09
C VAL A 510 -12.69 -7.48 -20.18
N ALA A 511 -11.44 -7.68 -19.81
CA ALA A 511 -10.38 -7.97 -20.77
C ALA A 511 -9.48 -9.12 -20.30
N ASP A 512 -9.15 -9.99 -21.25
CA ASP A 512 -8.11 -11.01 -21.09
C ASP A 512 -6.79 -10.41 -21.58
N ILE A 513 -5.77 -10.49 -20.73
CA ILE A 513 -4.44 -9.89 -20.95
C ILE A 513 -3.40 -10.99 -20.89
N GLU A 514 -2.53 -11.02 -21.91
CA GLU A 514 -1.35 -11.87 -21.93
C GLU A 514 -0.10 -11.00 -22.02
N ILE A 515 0.90 -11.31 -21.20
CA ILE A 515 2.18 -10.59 -21.16
C ILE A 515 3.30 -11.61 -21.22
N ASP A 516 4.07 -11.57 -22.30
CA ASP A 516 5.30 -12.34 -22.45
C ASP A 516 6.43 -11.74 -21.60
N TYR A 517 7.40 -12.55 -21.20
CA TYR A 517 8.50 -12.14 -20.34
C TYR A 517 9.29 -10.97 -20.95
N HIS A 518 9.33 -9.84 -20.23
CA HIS A 518 10.07 -8.65 -20.66
C HIS A 518 11.54 -8.66 -20.20
N GLY A 519 11.85 -9.35 -19.10
CA GLY A 519 13.10 -9.16 -18.38
C GLY A 519 13.05 -7.91 -17.49
N GLY A 520 13.84 -7.86 -16.42
CA GLY A 520 14.04 -6.62 -15.67
C GLY A 520 15.01 -5.68 -16.40
N GLY A 521 14.82 -4.37 -16.26
CA GLY A 521 15.71 -3.35 -16.82
C GLY A 521 15.60 -3.15 -18.34
N PHE A 522 14.50 -3.56 -18.98
CA PHE A 522 14.26 -3.34 -20.42
C PHE A 522 14.07 -1.85 -20.73
N THR A 523 14.29 -1.46 -22.00
CA THR A 523 14.19 -0.06 -22.40
C THR A 523 12.72 0.35 -22.60
N ASN A 524 12.28 1.38 -21.87
CA ASN A 524 11.04 2.09 -22.17
C ASN A 524 11.26 2.98 -23.41
N ALA A 525 10.61 2.65 -24.53
CA ALA A 525 10.74 3.41 -25.77
C ALA A 525 10.28 4.87 -25.65
N ALA A 526 9.24 5.15 -24.86
CA ALA A 526 8.69 6.50 -24.72
C ALA A 526 9.60 7.41 -23.88
N ALA A 527 10.10 6.90 -22.76
CA ALA A 527 10.95 7.66 -21.85
C ALA A 527 12.46 7.54 -22.17
N ARG A 528 12.84 6.64 -23.09
CA ARG A 528 14.23 6.31 -23.45
C ARG A 528 15.11 5.94 -22.25
N MET A 529 14.54 5.25 -21.26
CA MET A 529 15.25 4.84 -20.05
C MET A 529 14.97 3.37 -19.70
N ARG A 530 15.83 2.77 -18.88
CA ARG A 530 15.59 1.43 -18.34
C ARG A 530 14.38 1.45 -17.40
N THR A 531 13.55 0.43 -17.48
CA THR A 531 12.45 0.17 -16.57
C THR A 531 12.30 -1.34 -16.36
N SER A 532 11.54 -1.72 -15.35
CA SER A 532 11.20 -3.11 -15.07
C SER A 532 9.71 -3.38 -15.07
N ARG A 533 8.85 -2.42 -15.45
CA ARG A 533 7.40 -2.59 -15.39
C ARG A 533 6.68 -2.42 -16.71
N VAL A 534 5.65 -3.22 -16.90
CA VAL A 534 4.63 -3.08 -17.94
C VAL A 534 3.39 -2.46 -17.32
N ASP A 535 2.89 -1.37 -17.88
CA ASP A 535 1.68 -0.68 -17.42
C ASP A 535 0.59 -0.74 -18.49
N ILE A 536 -0.55 -1.31 -18.13
CA ILE A 536 -1.79 -1.33 -18.91
C ILE A 536 -2.82 -0.50 -18.15
N ALA A 537 -3.68 0.25 -18.85
CA ALA A 537 -4.75 1.00 -18.21
C ALA A 537 -6.12 0.68 -18.80
N LEU A 538 -7.13 0.64 -17.93
CA LEU A 538 -8.52 0.86 -18.31
C LEU A 538 -8.83 2.36 -18.17
N ILE A 539 -9.30 2.96 -19.26
CA ILE A 539 -9.86 4.31 -19.31
C ILE A 539 -11.30 4.19 -19.79
N VAL A 540 -12.25 4.75 -19.05
CA VAL A 540 -13.65 4.78 -19.48
C VAL A 540 -14.02 6.16 -20.02
N ASP A 541 -14.85 6.19 -21.06
CA ASP A 541 -15.28 7.41 -21.74
C ASP A 541 -16.81 7.53 -21.70
N ASN A 542 -17.33 8.70 -21.35
CA ASN A 542 -18.76 9.01 -21.37
C ASN A 542 -19.17 9.99 -22.47
N ASP A 543 -18.37 10.06 -23.54
CA ASP A 543 -18.39 10.97 -24.69
C ASP A 543 -17.96 12.40 -24.37
N ALA A 544 -18.36 12.93 -23.21
CA ALA A 544 -17.91 14.25 -22.76
C ALA A 544 -16.45 14.20 -22.27
N HIS A 545 -16.18 13.26 -21.36
CA HIS A 545 -14.91 13.16 -20.65
C HIS A 545 -14.42 11.72 -20.55
N PHE A 546 -13.11 11.57 -20.56
CA PHE A 546 -12.45 10.36 -20.10
C PHE A 546 -12.44 10.31 -18.57
N SER A 547 -12.30 9.12 -18.00
CA SER A 547 -11.87 8.93 -16.62
C SER A 547 -10.36 9.13 -16.50
N PRO A 548 -9.84 9.39 -15.29
CA PRO A 548 -8.45 9.02 -15.02
C PRO A 548 -8.25 7.50 -15.26
N PRO A 549 -7.04 7.05 -15.61
CA PRO A 549 -6.74 5.64 -15.82
C PRO A 549 -6.81 4.83 -14.53
N ALA A 550 -7.37 3.62 -14.61
CA ALA A 550 -7.16 2.55 -13.64
C ALA A 550 -6.02 1.64 -14.13
N TYR A 551 -4.95 1.50 -13.36
CA TYR A 551 -3.71 0.87 -13.81
C TYR A 551 -3.61 -0.60 -13.42
N PHE A 552 -3.14 -1.43 -14.34
CA PHE A 552 -2.63 -2.77 -14.07
C PHE A 552 -1.13 -2.81 -14.40
N THR A 553 -0.30 -3.07 -13.41
CA THR A 553 1.15 -3.14 -13.54
C THR A 553 1.67 -4.55 -13.32
N VAL A 554 2.60 -5.00 -14.17
CA VAL A 554 3.46 -6.17 -13.92
C VAL A 554 4.92 -5.73 -13.89
N TYR A 555 5.57 -5.93 -12.74
CA TYR A 555 6.98 -5.63 -12.49
C TYR A 555 7.84 -6.89 -12.58
N TYR A 556 8.93 -6.82 -13.33
CA TYR A 556 9.92 -7.89 -13.50
C TYR A 556 11.14 -7.63 -12.61
N LEU A 557 11.60 -8.66 -11.93
CA LEU A 557 12.81 -8.54 -11.11
C LEU A 557 14.03 -8.33 -12.02
N ASN A 558 14.87 -7.36 -11.67
CA ASN A 558 16.08 -7.06 -12.42
C ASN A 558 17.29 -7.86 -11.90
N ASN A 559 17.20 -8.39 -10.67
CA ASN A 559 18.19 -9.25 -10.03
C ASN A 559 18.04 -10.74 -10.42
N GLU A 560 17.63 -11.01 -11.65
CA GLU A 560 17.58 -12.35 -12.25
C GLU A 560 17.82 -12.27 -13.76
N ILE A 561 18.41 -13.32 -14.34
CA ILE A 561 18.54 -13.51 -15.78
C ILE A 561 17.88 -14.83 -16.11
N ARG A 562 16.85 -14.81 -16.97
CA ARG A 562 16.13 -16.01 -17.39
C ARG A 562 16.44 -16.37 -18.83
N THR A 563 16.61 -17.66 -19.07
CA THR A 563 16.76 -18.23 -20.42
C THR A 563 15.58 -19.17 -20.67
N TYR A 564 14.97 -19.04 -21.84
CA TYR A 564 13.86 -19.88 -22.27
C TYR A 564 14.22 -20.62 -23.57
N SER A 565 13.61 -21.78 -23.79
CA SER A 565 13.67 -22.48 -25.07
C SER A 565 12.84 -21.77 -26.14
N ASP A 566 12.97 -22.23 -27.40
CA ASP A 566 12.09 -21.78 -28.50
C ASP A 566 10.61 -22.12 -28.25
N SER A 567 10.35 -23.22 -27.52
CA SER A 567 9.03 -23.60 -27.01
C SER A 567 8.58 -22.80 -25.79
N ARG A 568 9.34 -21.77 -25.37
CA ARG A 568 9.05 -20.88 -24.24
C ARG A 568 9.04 -21.57 -22.87
N GLN A 569 9.71 -22.71 -22.73
CA GLN A 569 9.94 -23.37 -21.43
C GLN A 569 11.14 -22.75 -20.74
N ILE A 570 11.09 -22.56 -19.42
CA ILE A 570 12.24 -22.05 -18.67
C ILE A 570 13.39 -23.06 -18.72
N LEU A 571 14.57 -22.62 -19.12
CA LEU A 571 15.78 -23.45 -19.14
C LEU A 571 16.67 -23.16 -17.95
N SER A 572 16.87 -21.88 -17.63
CA SER A 572 17.68 -21.48 -16.49
C SER A 572 17.28 -20.13 -15.92
N VAL A 573 17.55 -19.96 -14.63
CA VAL A 573 17.49 -18.67 -13.93
C VAL A 573 18.81 -18.45 -13.20
N ASP A 574 19.59 -17.49 -13.67
CA ASP A 574 20.84 -17.08 -13.04
C ASP A 574 20.59 -15.87 -12.14
N TYR A 575 20.49 -16.12 -10.83
CA TYR A 575 20.40 -15.06 -9.84
C TYR A 575 21.78 -14.53 -9.45
N GLY A 576 22.78 -15.41 -9.35
CA GLY A 576 24.14 -15.04 -8.97
C GLY A 576 24.77 -14.05 -9.97
N GLY A 577 24.66 -14.31 -11.26
CA GLY A 577 25.10 -13.42 -12.33
C GLY A 577 24.35 -12.09 -12.37
N ALA A 578 23.12 -12.04 -11.84
CA ALA A 578 22.28 -10.85 -11.78
C ALA A 578 22.31 -10.13 -10.43
N ALA A 579 23.00 -10.64 -9.41
CA ALA A 579 22.92 -10.15 -8.03
C ALA A 579 23.35 -8.69 -7.85
N HIS A 580 24.18 -8.17 -8.77
CA HIS A 580 24.63 -6.77 -8.80
C HIS A 580 23.59 -5.81 -9.41
N ARG A 581 22.57 -6.33 -10.11
CA ARG A 581 21.54 -5.53 -10.76
C ARG A 581 20.54 -5.03 -9.73
N TYR A 582 20.28 -3.74 -9.73
CA TYR A 582 19.41 -3.12 -8.76
C TYR A 582 17.96 -3.60 -8.92
N THR A 583 17.38 -4.06 -7.81
CA THR A 583 15.95 -4.27 -7.57
C THR A 583 15.63 -3.64 -6.22
N ASP A 584 14.45 -3.02 -6.05
CA ASP A 584 14.12 -2.40 -4.76
C ASP A 584 14.15 -3.47 -3.64
N PRO A 585 14.93 -3.26 -2.56
CA PRO A 585 15.04 -4.22 -1.48
C PRO A 585 13.78 -4.38 -0.62
N MET A 586 12.69 -3.64 -0.86
CA MET A 586 11.37 -4.03 -0.34
C MET A 586 10.65 -5.09 -1.17
N ILE A 587 11.10 -5.30 -2.41
CA ILE A 587 10.46 -6.22 -3.34
C ILE A 587 11.20 -7.55 -3.38
N SER A 588 12.52 -7.52 -3.52
CA SER A 588 13.33 -8.73 -3.60
C SER A 588 14.75 -8.45 -3.16
N TRP A 589 15.37 -9.41 -2.50
CA TRP A 589 16.78 -9.35 -2.14
C TRP A 589 17.63 -10.16 -3.12
N PRO A 590 18.91 -9.81 -3.32
CA PRO A 590 19.83 -10.60 -4.11
C PRO A 590 19.88 -12.08 -3.69
N ARG A 591 20.07 -12.94 -4.68
CA ARG A 591 20.20 -14.39 -4.54
C ARG A 591 21.49 -14.82 -5.23
N ARG A 592 22.23 -15.75 -4.64
CA ARG A 592 23.58 -16.13 -5.11
C ARG A 592 23.65 -17.57 -5.60
N TRP A 593 22.69 -17.96 -6.44
CA TRP A 593 22.68 -19.26 -7.09
C TRP A 593 22.15 -19.17 -8.51
N ARG A 594 22.30 -20.26 -9.26
CA ARG A 594 21.67 -20.46 -10.56
C ARG A 594 20.86 -21.76 -10.53
N ASP A 595 19.69 -21.75 -11.13
CA ASP A 595 18.85 -22.93 -11.31
C ASP A 595 18.80 -23.33 -12.79
N ASP A 596 19.10 -24.59 -13.10
CA ASP A 596 18.99 -25.19 -14.43
C ASP A 596 17.88 -26.24 -14.43
N TYR A 597 16.81 -26.00 -15.19
CA TYR A 597 15.56 -26.77 -15.17
C TYR A 597 15.65 -28.01 -16.06
N ILE A 598 15.03 -29.11 -15.59
CA ILE A 598 15.09 -30.43 -16.22
C ILE A 598 13.67 -30.90 -16.53
N TYR A 599 13.46 -31.38 -17.75
CA TYR A 599 12.17 -31.87 -18.23
C TYR A 599 12.32 -33.28 -18.80
N ASP A 600 11.20 -34.01 -18.86
CA ASP A 600 11.13 -35.25 -19.64
C ASP A 600 10.92 -34.98 -21.13
N GLY A 601 10.84 -36.06 -21.93
CA GLY A 601 10.62 -35.98 -23.38
C GLY A 601 9.25 -35.39 -23.78
N GLN A 602 8.30 -35.30 -22.84
CA GLN A 602 6.98 -34.72 -23.03
C GLN A 602 6.90 -33.26 -22.53
N GLY A 603 8.00 -32.72 -22.01
CA GLY A 603 8.08 -31.35 -21.51
C GLY A 603 7.51 -31.14 -20.10
N ARG A 604 7.27 -32.21 -19.33
CA ARG A 604 6.88 -32.12 -17.91
C ARG A 604 8.10 -31.83 -17.05
N LEU A 605 7.95 -30.93 -16.09
CA LEU A 605 9.04 -30.55 -15.17
C LEU A 605 9.39 -31.73 -14.25
N LEU A 606 10.64 -32.16 -14.28
CA LEU A 606 11.18 -33.18 -13.37
C LEU A 606 11.82 -32.55 -12.11
N GLY A 607 12.34 -31.33 -12.25
CA GLY A 607 13.07 -30.64 -11.20
C GLY A 607 14.09 -29.66 -11.76
N TRP A 608 15.08 -29.27 -10.94
CA TRP A 608 16.20 -28.44 -11.39
C TRP A 608 17.47 -28.77 -10.62
N THR A 609 18.60 -28.44 -11.22
CA THR A 609 19.90 -28.40 -10.53
C THR A 609 20.17 -26.98 -10.07
N ARG A 610 20.47 -26.80 -8.78
CA ARG A 610 20.95 -25.53 -8.23
C ARG A 610 22.47 -25.55 -8.11
N LEU A 611 23.10 -24.52 -8.68
CA LEU A 611 24.53 -24.23 -8.56
C LEU A 611 24.71 -23.06 -7.59
N ARG A 612 25.40 -23.30 -6.47
CA ARG A 612 25.64 -22.30 -5.43
C ARG A 612 27.03 -22.51 -4.85
N GLU A 613 27.91 -21.52 -5.00
CA GLU A 613 29.33 -21.66 -4.66
C GLU A 613 29.92 -22.87 -5.40
N GLU A 614 30.53 -23.82 -4.69
CA GLU A 614 31.03 -25.09 -5.23
C GLU A 614 30.01 -26.23 -5.11
N ARG A 615 28.81 -25.95 -4.59
CA ARG A 615 27.77 -26.97 -4.36
C ARG A 615 26.87 -27.11 -5.57
N ARG A 616 26.52 -28.37 -5.84
CA ARG A 616 25.49 -28.78 -6.77
C ARG A 616 24.41 -29.52 -5.99
N GLU A 617 23.21 -28.96 -5.98
CA GLU A 617 22.07 -29.48 -5.20
C GLU A 617 20.92 -29.74 -6.18
N ASP A 618 20.38 -30.97 -6.20
CA ASP A 618 19.25 -31.29 -7.06
C ASP A 618 17.93 -31.11 -6.32
N PHE A 619 16.93 -30.58 -7.01
CA PHE A 619 15.59 -30.34 -6.50
C PHE A 619 14.57 -31.11 -7.31
N ALA A 620 13.55 -31.65 -6.63
CA ALA A 620 12.38 -32.26 -7.26
C ALA A 620 11.43 -31.18 -7.81
N TRP A 621 10.49 -31.56 -8.67
CA TRP A 621 9.52 -30.67 -9.33
C TRP A 621 8.68 -29.81 -8.36
N ASP A 622 8.56 -30.23 -7.10
CA ASP A 622 7.81 -29.56 -6.04
C ASP A 622 8.68 -28.65 -5.14
N GLY A 623 9.98 -28.52 -5.48
CA GLY A 623 10.94 -27.62 -4.83
C GLY A 623 11.60 -28.12 -3.55
N ALA A 624 11.46 -29.40 -3.23
CA ALA A 624 12.25 -30.03 -2.19
C ALA A 624 13.62 -30.50 -2.72
N ARG A 625 14.67 -30.32 -1.92
CA ARG A 625 16.05 -30.74 -2.22
C ARG A 625 16.17 -32.25 -2.07
N ILE A 626 16.56 -32.95 -3.13
CA ILE A 626 16.61 -34.40 -3.18
C ILE A 626 17.69 -34.92 -2.23
N LEU A 627 17.33 -35.91 -1.40
CA LEU A 627 18.23 -36.59 -0.46
C LEU A 627 18.64 -37.97 -0.98
N THR A 628 17.68 -38.73 -1.52
CA THR A 628 17.93 -40.07 -2.07
C THR A 628 17.17 -40.27 -3.37
N ARG A 629 17.67 -41.17 -4.22
CA ARG A 629 17.08 -41.55 -5.49
C ARG A 629 16.90 -43.07 -5.57
N ASP A 630 16.00 -43.53 -6.44
CA ASP A 630 15.93 -44.93 -6.84
C ASP A 630 16.98 -45.26 -7.92
N ASP A 631 17.01 -46.52 -8.36
CA ASP A 631 17.96 -47.00 -9.38
C ASP A 631 17.74 -46.33 -10.76
N GLY A 632 16.52 -45.84 -11.01
CA GLY A 632 16.16 -45.05 -12.20
C GLY A 632 16.50 -43.57 -12.09
N GLY A 633 17.09 -43.13 -10.98
CA GLY A 633 17.45 -41.75 -10.72
C GLY A 633 16.28 -40.85 -10.29
N ARG A 634 15.10 -41.41 -10.01
CA ARG A 634 13.93 -40.66 -9.54
C ARG A 634 14.03 -40.35 -8.03
N PRO A 635 13.56 -39.19 -7.56
CA PRO A 635 13.56 -38.87 -6.13
C PRO A 635 12.83 -39.92 -5.26
N LEU A 636 13.47 -40.43 -4.20
CA LEU A 636 12.77 -41.25 -3.18
C LEU A 636 12.43 -40.42 -1.95
N THR A 637 13.38 -39.60 -1.50
CA THR A 637 13.18 -38.66 -0.41
C THR A 637 13.78 -37.31 -0.74
N ALA A 638 13.13 -36.24 -0.30
CA ALA A 638 13.62 -34.87 -0.46
C ALA A 638 13.26 -34.01 0.75
N ARG A 639 14.10 -33.02 1.06
CA ARG A 639 13.91 -32.09 2.17
C ARG A 639 13.32 -30.77 1.68
N VAL A 640 12.29 -30.29 2.36
CA VAL A 640 11.67 -29.01 2.03
C VAL A 640 12.64 -27.88 2.39
N VAL A 641 12.77 -26.92 1.49
CA VAL A 641 13.65 -25.74 1.65
C VAL A 641 12.83 -24.49 1.90
N SER A 642 13.24 -23.69 2.88
CA SER A 642 12.73 -22.35 3.15
C SER A 642 13.73 -21.29 2.69
N TYR A 643 13.24 -20.10 2.37
CA TYR A 643 14.05 -18.98 1.91
C TYR A 643 14.01 -17.85 2.94
N LEU A 644 15.13 -17.58 3.60
CA LEU A 644 15.21 -16.66 4.73
C LEU A 644 16.10 -15.45 4.42
N PRO A 645 15.80 -14.27 5.00
CA PRO A 645 16.65 -13.10 4.84
C PRO A 645 17.95 -13.27 5.63
N ARG A 646 19.07 -12.92 5.01
CA ARG A 646 20.38 -12.73 5.66
C ARG A 646 20.84 -11.30 5.46
N GLU A 647 21.09 -10.63 6.58
CA GLU A 647 21.81 -9.37 6.60
C GLU A 647 23.28 -9.65 6.92
N GLY A 648 24.19 -8.97 6.22
CA GLY A 648 25.62 -9.11 6.41
C GLY A 648 26.35 -7.80 6.17
N ARG A 649 27.67 -7.88 6.04
CA ARG A 649 28.53 -6.75 5.67
C ARG A 649 29.53 -7.15 4.60
N ASP A 650 29.79 -6.25 3.67
CA ASP A 650 30.86 -6.43 2.69
C ASP A 650 32.25 -6.09 3.29
N PRO A 651 33.35 -6.31 2.56
CA PRO A 651 34.70 -5.99 3.06
C PRO A 651 34.94 -4.50 3.36
N GLN A 652 34.08 -3.60 2.90
CA GLN A 652 34.12 -2.16 3.18
C GLN A 652 33.16 -1.77 4.32
N ASP A 653 32.66 -2.76 5.08
CA ASP A 653 31.69 -2.64 6.17
C ASP A 653 30.29 -2.17 5.74
N ALA A 654 29.99 -2.14 4.44
CA ALA A 654 28.68 -1.75 3.93
C ALA A 654 27.65 -2.89 4.12
N PRO A 655 26.40 -2.59 4.50
CA PRO A 655 25.38 -3.62 4.72
C PRO A 655 25.06 -4.37 3.43
N THR A 656 24.99 -5.69 3.51
CA THR A 656 24.56 -6.57 2.41
C THR A 656 23.26 -7.28 2.78
N LEU A 657 22.39 -7.45 1.78
CA LEU A 657 21.11 -8.13 1.90
C LEU A 657 21.13 -9.34 0.96
N GLU A 658 20.69 -10.49 1.44
CA GLU A 658 20.67 -11.72 0.65
C GLU A 658 19.54 -12.65 1.10
N VAL A 659 18.98 -13.41 0.16
CA VAL A 659 18.11 -14.55 0.48
C VAL A 659 18.96 -15.81 0.59
N LEU A 660 18.76 -16.62 1.63
CA LEU A 660 19.41 -17.92 1.78
C LEU A 660 18.41 -19.08 1.72
N PRO A 661 18.71 -20.15 0.96
CA PRO A 661 18.00 -21.41 1.08
C PRO A 661 18.44 -22.14 2.35
N ILE A 662 17.47 -22.52 3.19
CA ILE A 662 17.68 -23.26 4.44
C ILE A 662 16.81 -24.51 4.43
N ASP A 663 17.43 -25.65 4.69
CA ASP A 663 16.76 -26.93 4.91
C ASP A 663 15.82 -26.83 6.12
N THR A 664 14.56 -27.27 5.95
CA THR A 664 13.62 -27.40 7.06
C THR A 664 13.72 -28.78 7.71
N ASP A 665 12.98 -28.98 8.79
CA ASP A 665 12.78 -30.28 9.42
C ASP A 665 11.76 -31.15 8.67
N ARG A 666 11.25 -30.75 7.50
CA ARG A 666 10.24 -31.50 6.75
C ARG A 666 10.88 -32.30 5.62
N VAL A 667 10.63 -33.61 5.60
CA VAL A 667 11.10 -34.54 4.56
C VAL A 667 9.91 -35.19 3.86
N ARG A 668 9.88 -35.10 2.54
CA ARG A 668 8.91 -35.72 1.63
C ARG A 668 9.40 -37.07 1.16
N THR A 669 8.48 -38.03 1.03
CA THR A 669 8.71 -39.31 0.34
C THR A 669 7.85 -39.34 -0.92
N TYR A 670 8.42 -39.82 -2.03
CA TYR A 670 7.75 -39.87 -3.32
C TYR A 670 7.35 -41.31 -3.67
N VAL A 671 6.28 -41.43 -4.45
CA VAL A 671 5.79 -42.69 -5.03
C VAL A 671 5.53 -42.50 -6.51
N TYR A 672 5.60 -43.60 -7.25
CA TYR A 672 5.48 -43.66 -8.70
C TYR A 672 4.51 -44.77 -9.07
N ASP A 673 3.60 -44.48 -10.01
CA ASP A 673 2.59 -45.46 -10.42
C ASP A 673 3.18 -46.58 -11.31
N SER A 674 4.29 -46.30 -12.00
CA SER A 674 5.03 -47.25 -12.85
C SER A 674 6.46 -46.75 -13.11
N ASP A 675 7.28 -47.55 -13.79
CA ASP A 675 8.61 -47.13 -14.25
C ASP A 675 8.56 -46.05 -15.35
N ASP A 676 7.43 -45.92 -16.05
CA ASP A 676 7.19 -44.89 -17.07
C ASP A 676 6.62 -43.58 -16.48
N ASP A 677 6.49 -43.49 -15.15
CA ASP A 677 6.15 -42.25 -14.44
C ASP A 677 7.44 -41.62 -13.85
N PRO A 678 8.04 -40.64 -14.54
CA PRO A 678 9.24 -39.96 -14.05
C PRO A 678 8.94 -38.81 -13.07
N VAL A 679 7.68 -38.37 -12.95
CA VAL A 679 7.30 -37.22 -12.10
C VAL A 679 6.89 -37.68 -10.72
N GLY A 680 6.05 -38.71 -10.64
CA GLY A 680 5.53 -39.25 -9.38
C GLY A 680 4.68 -38.26 -8.60
N ALA A 681 4.37 -38.64 -7.36
CA ALA A 681 3.63 -37.82 -6.41
C ALA A 681 4.27 -37.85 -5.02
N VAL A 682 4.03 -36.81 -4.23
CA VAL A 682 4.39 -36.80 -2.81
C VAL A 682 3.42 -37.71 -2.05
N ALA A 683 3.92 -38.84 -1.54
CA ALA A 683 3.11 -39.79 -0.78
C ALA A 683 2.90 -39.34 0.68
N ARG A 684 3.95 -38.81 1.30
CA ARG A 684 3.93 -38.39 2.70
C ARG A 684 4.97 -37.32 2.96
N GLU A 685 4.74 -36.57 4.03
CA GLU A 685 5.71 -35.64 4.57
C GLU A 685 5.84 -35.88 6.08
N THR A 686 7.08 -35.90 6.57
CA THR A 686 7.42 -36.25 7.97
C THR A 686 8.36 -35.21 8.57
N ILE A 687 8.30 -35.02 9.88
CA ILE A 687 9.24 -34.17 10.62
C ILE A 687 10.48 -35.00 10.98
N GLN A 688 11.64 -34.60 10.47
CA GLN A 688 12.96 -35.17 10.71
C GLN A 688 13.95 -34.02 10.92
N PRO A 689 14.59 -33.89 12.10
CA PRO A 689 15.54 -32.82 12.37
C PRO A 689 16.62 -32.76 11.29
N ALA A 690 16.99 -31.56 10.88
CA ALA A 690 18.18 -31.38 10.08
C ALA A 690 19.40 -31.84 10.90
N THR A 691 20.12 -32.84 10.39
CA THR A 691 21.48 -33.15 10.87
C THR A 691 22.32 -31.92 10.56
N GLY A 692 22.80 -31.22 11.60
CA GLY A 692 23.48 -29.95 11.43
C GLY A 692 24.76 -30.11 10.60
N ASP A 693 24.84 -29.38 9.49
CA ASP A 693 26.04 -29.05 8.72
C ASP A 693 26.09 -27.54 8.49
#